data_AF-A0A6J2SU16-F1
#
_entry.id   AF-A0A6J2SU16-F1
#
_cell.length_a   1.000
_cell.length_b   1.000
_cell.length_c   1.000
_cell.angle_alpha   90.00
_cell.angle_beta   90.00
_cell.angle_gamma   90.00
#
_symmetry.space_group_name_H-M   'P 1'
#
loop_
_entity.id
_entity.type
_entity.pdbx_description
1 polymer ?
#
loop_
_entity_poly.entity_id
_entity_poly.type
_entity_poly.pdbx_seq_one_letter_code
_entity_poly.pdbx_strand_id
1 'polypeptide(L)'
;MLNNTPRAQLDTLFFNRVPKVGSEKLMELLKLLAKRNKFQARRDPEQLYEKILMDAGFARNLLKTEILNCSTANSYTKHMAFLNFTTFGQPWPIYVNLVRDPIERLVSWFYYARAPWYLADRVNAFGTKFKMPTLQWLKKDFNRCILSHDPECVYEQLDMGNLGDHRRQTLFFCGQQTKRCMPFNSQAAMQQAKRNVEQRYAVVGTWEDTNTTLRVLEAYIPRYFAGAMDVYYAMQNNMENVNRNAFRPAISEQLHAHNVHAPRSGERMHELDNHHVAHTSHNHLHKAGHDRQLAMPRNMLDDDDVDDAVDDEDDDEPGYNMAADALNNTKHAQADFVFFNRVPKVGSQSLMELMRRLGKINGFVHARNPGSVKETVMMPKEGQKNLIGDLLTRPKPHVYSQHIAYINFTRYHLPRPIYINLVRDPIERIISWHYYVRARWYYNDMKAKLGENAIEMPSDEFLNMDLDTCVRKHDPLCTFEQMQVKNPAGDHRRQTLFFCGMNRKLCMPFNSEMAMQKAKHTVEAEYAVVGTWEDTNITLTVLENYIPRYFRHAKVAYYLGEERLSRINRNNITRIVSDETRQILRKNLTNEIEFYEFCKQRLYLQYAALGKKFGEDDYLLMPELRGDDAKDDYDFRFLFLWQLQASNLNNTQLSNSELLFFNRVPRTGGKTLVELLSRLAQRNKFILEHTPFSRPIANHLNAKQQSALRHYVSDLAASASLAYVEPVGYVEFRAKPIYVNLVRDPVEKVISWFYHKRTPWTAVSMYKAKGTFQKRDFYTQSFEECVLRRDAECRYDSGMGFRGDVGDHKRQSLFFCGHAPACEAFNTPAAIARAKRHVERHFAVVGSWEDANVTLTVLEHYIPRFFKGATQLYFDAKPLHDWSQPNHWKPPISEHIKSLVRANFTFEYEFYYFCKQRLYQQYLAINR
;
A
#
# COMPACT_ATOMS: atom_id res chain seq x y z
N MET A 1 44.80 12.81 -12.95
CA MET A 1 44.35 13.13 -11.58
C MET A 1 42.90 13.56 -11.64
N LEU A 2 42.05 13.03 -10.75
CA LEU A 2 40.60 13.31 -10.71
C LEU A 2 40.25 14.60 -9.93
N ASN A 3 41.13 15.07 -9.04
CA ASN A 3 40.92 16.33 -8.32
C ASN A 3 41.41 17.51 -9.18
N ASN A 4 40.46 18.24 -9.75
CA ASN A 4 40.72 19.43 -10.59
C ASN A 4 40.66 20.75 -9.81
N THR A 5 40.37 20.73 -8.49
CA THR A 5 40.28 21.94 -7.65
C THR A 5 41.53 22.84 -7.72
N PRO A 6 42.77 22.31 -7.79
CA PRO A 6 43.96 23.16 -7.93
C PRO A 6 44.03 24.00 -9.21
N ARG A 7 43.19 23.71 -10.21
CA ARG A 7 43.13 24.47 -11.48
C ARG A 7 42.26 25.72 -11.39
N ALA A 8 41.52 25.92 -10.29
CA ALA A 8 40.70 27.10 -10.10
C ALA A 8 41.57 28.34 -9.83
N GLN A 9 41.23 29.44 -10.50
CA GLN A 9 41.88 30.75 -10.39
C GLN A 9 41.05 31.71 -9.55
N LEU A 10 39.76 31.43 -9.38
CA LEU A 10 38.85 32.15 -8.50
C LEU A 10 38.61 31.36 -7.22
N ASP A 11 38.58 32.11 -6.12
CA ASP A 11 38.09 31.63 -4.84
C ASP A 11 36.56 31.68 -4.79
N THR A 12 35.93 31.01 -5.76
CA THR A 12 34.49 30.96 -5.94
C THR A 12 34.05 29.54 -6.23
N LEU A 13 33.19 28.99 -5.38
CA LEU A 13 32.48 27.74 -5.61
C LEU A 13 31.28 28.00 -6.51
N PHE A 14 31.30 27.50 -7.74
CA PHE A 14 30.27 27.73 -8.73
C PHE A 14 29.38 26.50 -8.91
N PHE A 15 28.10 26.65 -8.53
CA PHE A 15 27.09 25.59 -8.62
C PHE A 15 26.07 25.92 -9.71
N ASN A 16 26.32 25.43 -10.93
CA ASN A 16 25.40 25.58 -12.06
C ASN A 16 24.26 24.54 -11.95
N ARG A 17 23.31 24.82 -11.06
CA ARG A 17 22.45 23.80 -10.47
C ARG A 17 21.47 23.19 -11.47
N VAL A 18 21.43 21.86 -11.50
CA VAL A 18 20.35 21.10 -12.15
C VAL A 18 19.08 21.18 -11.26
N PRO A 19 17.88 21.37 -11.82
CA PRO A 19 16.64 21.23 -11.05
C PRO A 19 16.42 19.79 -10.53
N LYS A 20 15.87 19.68 -9.32
CA LYS A 20 15.38 18.42 -8.71
C LYS A 20 16.41 17.32 -8.44
N VAL A 21 17.70 17.65 -8.43
CA VAL A 21 18.81 16.76 -8.03
C VAL A 21 19.19 16.90 -6.55
N GLY A 22 18.36 17.59 -5.75
CA GLY A 22 18.73 17.94 -4.37
C GLY A 22 19.44 19.28 -4.20
N SER A 23 19.43 20.11 -5.26
CA SER A 23 20.11 21.41 -5.31
C SER A 23 19.79 22.32 -4.13
N GLU A 24 18.54 22.35 -3.66
CA GLU A 24 18.15 23.23 -2.56
C GLU A 24 18.65 22.76 -1.21
N LYS A 25 18.71 21.45 -0.95
CA LYS A 25 19.35 20.91 0.26
C LYS A 25 20.82 21.30 0.30
N LEU A 26 21.52 21.23 -0.84
CA LEU A 26 22.90 21.68 -0.94
C LEU A 26 23.03 23.19 -0.73
N MET A 27 22.09 24.00 -1.23
CA MET A 27 22.08 25.45 -0.98
C MET A 27 21.87 25.80 0.49
N GLU A 28 20.96 25.14 1.20
CA GLU A 28 20.77 25.34 2.64
C GLU A 28 22.01 24.89 3.42
N LEU A 29 22.61 23.76 3.05
CA LEU A 29 23.88 23.32 3.63
C LEU A 29 25.00 24.35 3.40
N LEU A 30 25.12 24.90 2.19
CA LEU A 30 26.10 25.94 1.86
C LEU A 30 25.88 27.22 2.68
N LYS A 31 24.64 27.61 2.98
CA LYS A 31 24.36 28.76 3.87
C LYS A 31 24.83 28.51 5.31
N LEU A 32 24.70 27.28 5.81
CA LEU A 32 25.18 26.90 7.14
C LEU A 32 26.70 26.83 7.16
N LEU A 33 27.30 26.23 6.14
CA LEU A 33 28.75 26.13 5.99
C LEU A 33 29.41 27.48 5.73
N ALA A 34 28.73 28.42 5.05
CA ALA A 34 29.19 29.80 4.89
C ALA A 34 29.52 30.45 6.23
N LYS A 35 28.68 30.22 7.25
CA LYS A 35 28.91 30.70 8.61
C LYS A 35 30.09 29.98 9.28
N ARG A 36 30.18 28.65 9.15
CA ARG A 36 31.24 27.83 9.76
C ARG A 36 32.62 28.10 9.14
N ASN A 37 32.68 28.15 7.81
CA ASN A 37 33.90 28.19 7.01
C ASN A 37 34.22 29.59 6.46
N LYS A 38 33.50 30.63 6.94
CA LYS A 38 33.76 32.06 6.68
C LYS A 38 33.79 32.42 5.18
N PHE A 39 32.77 32.02 4.44
CA PHE A 39 32.56 32.42 3.04
C PHE A 39 31.15 32.97 2.83
N GLN A 40 30.90 33.65 1.70
CA GLN A 40 29.57 34.17 1.37
C GLN A 40 28.76 33.19 0.52
N ALA A 41 27.57 32.77 0.97
CA ALA A 41 26.65 31.98 0.16
C ALA A 41 25.73 32.88 -0.67
N ARG A 42 25.96 32.96 -1.98
CA ARG A 42 25.22 33.79 -2.94
C ARG A 42 24.38 32.94 -3.89
N ARG A 43 23.25 33.48 -4.34
CA ARG A 43 22.36 32.85 -5.32
C ARG A 43 21.73 33.90 -6.23
N ASP A 44 21.28 33.48 -7.39
CA ASP A 44 20.52 34.34 -8.30
C ASP A 44 19.13 34.71 -7.73
N PRO A 45 18.63 35.91 -8.06
CA PRO A 45 17.29 36.35 -7.66
C PRO A 45 16.22 35.51 -8.35
N GLU A 46 15.06 35.38 -7.72
CA GLU A 46 13.95 34.59 -8.29
C GLU A 46 13.40 35.23 -9.57
N GLN A 47 13.28 34.42 -10.62
CA GLN A 47 12.79 34.87 -11.93
C GLN A 47 11.52 34.12 -12.33
N LEU A 48 10.67 34.78 -13.13
CA LEU A 48 9.48 34.13 -13.67
C LEU A 48 9.87 32.97 -14.60
N TYR A 49 10.92 33.14 -15.40
CA TYR A 49 11.48 32.10 -16.24
C TYR A 49 13.00 32.05 -16.06
N GLU A 50 13.52 30.86 -15.80
CA GLU A 50 14.96 30.65 -15.68
C GLU A 50 15.64 30.69 -17.06
N LYS A 51 16.72 31.45 -17.19
CA LYS A 51 17.55 31.49 -18.39
C LYS A 51 18.65 30.43 -18.30
N ILE A 52 18.37 29.24 -18.82
CA ILE A 52 19.33 28.12 -18.82
C ILE A 52 20.42 28.31 -19.88
N LEU A 53 19.99 28.59 -21.11
CA LEU A 53 20.83 28.98 -22.23
C LEU A 53 20.88 30.50 -22.35
N MET A 54 22.05 31.04 -22.64
CA MET A 54 22.27 32.49 -22.72
C MET A 54 23.15 32.87 -23.90
N ASP A 55 22.89 34.05 -24.46
CA ASP A 55 23.76 34.65 -25.47
C ASP A 55 25.05 35.17 -24.85
N ALA A 56 26.04 35.47 -25.71
CA ALA A 56 27.35 35.92 -25.26
C ALA A 56 27.33 37.27 -24.52
N GLY A 57 26.39 38.17 -24.86
CA GLY A 57 26.24 39.46 -24.18
C GLY A 57 25.72 39.27 -22.76
N PHE A 58 24.67 38.47 -22.59
CA PHE A 58 24.14 38.12 -21.27
C PHE A 58 25.19 37.38 -20.42
N ALA A 59 25.92 36.43 -21.00
CA ALA A 59 26.98 35.71 -20.30
C ALA A 59 28.10 36.64 -19.79
N ARG A 60 28.56 37.59 -20.61
CA ARG A 60 29.55 38.60 -20.18
C ARG A 60 29.02 39.46 -19.04
N ASN A 61 27.76 39.87 -19.12
CA ASN A 61 27.14 40.66 -18.06
C ASN A 61 27.08 39.88 -16.74
N LEU A 62 26.56 38.65 -16.77
CA LEU A 62 26.49 37.75 -15.61
C LEU A 62 27.86 37.53 -14.95
N LEU A 63 28.89 37.25 -15.76
CA LEU A 63 30.26 37.08 -15.29
C LEU A 63 30.74 38.35 -14.56
N LYS A 64 30.55 39.53 -15.17
CA LYS A 64 31.02 40.80 -14.64
C LYS A 64 30.28 41.23 -13.37
N THR A 65 28.95 41.15 -13.36
CA THR A 65 28.12 41.75 -12.31
C THR A 65 27.85 40.82 -11.12
N GLU A 66 27.74 39.52 -11.36
CA GLU A 66 27.33 38.56 -10.33
C GLU A 66 28.49 37.69 -9.85
N ILE A 67 29.30 37.16 -10.79
CA ILE A 67 30.33 36.17 -10.44
C ILE A 67 31.62 36.86 -9.98
N LEU A 68 32.22 37.70 -10.83
CA LEU A 68 33.51 38.36 -10.60
C LEU A 68 33.44 39.57 -9.66
N ASN A 69 32.25 40.08 -9.39
CA ASN A 69 32.02 41.22 -8.50
C ASN A 69 32.17 40.90 -7.00
N CYS A 70 32.88 39.82 -6.65
CA CYS A 70 33.15 39.45 -5.27
C CYS A 70 34.61 39.07 -5.12
N SER A 71 35.33 39.84 -4.30
CA SER A 71 36.76 39.66 -4.01
C SER A 71 37.04 38.68 -2.87
N THR A 72 36.00 38.16 -2.21
CA THR A 72 36.12 37.25 -1.05
C THR A 72 35.62 35.85 -1.38
N ALA A 73 36.03 34.87 -0.57
CA ALA A 73 35.56 33.50 -0.66
C ALA A 73 34.04 33.45 -0.72
N ASN A 74 33.48 32.90 -1.78
CA ASN A 74 32.02 32.82 -1.94
C ASN A 74 31.59 31.57 -2.71
N SER A 75 30.33 31.18 -2.54
CA SER A 75 29.65 30.24 -3.42
C SER A 75 28.59 30.98 -4.22
N TYR A 76 28.44 30.70 -5.51
CA TYR A 76 27.39 31.27 -6.34
C TYR A 76 26.59 30.14 -7.02
N THR A 77 25.27 30.16 -6.81
CA THR A 77 24.34 29.16 -7.34
C THR A 77 23.37 29.79 -8.34
N LYS A 78 23.23 29.16 -9.52
CA LYS A 78 22.28 29.58 -10.55
C LYS A 78 21.82 28.39 -11.40
N HIS A 79 20.56 28.40 -11.84
CA HIS A 79 20.08 27.48 -12.88
C HIS A 79 20.63 27.89 -14.26
N MET A 80 21.68 27.22 -14.73
CA MET A 80 22.24 27.48 -16.06
C MET A 80 23.05 26.32 -16.64
N ALA A 81 23.13 26.27 -17.98
CA ALA A 81 24.03 25.37 -18.68
C ALA A 81 25.50 25.70 -18.42
N PHE A 82 26.36 24.70 -18.53
CA PHE A 82 27.81 24.84 -18.37
C PHE A 82 28.35 26.02 -19.19
N LEU A 83 29.18 26.85 -18.56
CA LEU A 83 29.76 28.06 -19.15
C LEU A 83 31.28 27.90 -19.19
N ASN A 84 31.88 28.16 -20.35
CA ASN A 84 33.32 28.13 -20.50
C ASN A 84 33.91 29.52 -20.19
N PHE A 85 34.63 29.68 -19.08
CA PHE A 85 35.17 30.98 -18.67
C PHE A 85 36.32 31.44 -19.59
N THR A 86 37.10 30.49 -20.14
CA THR A 86 38.21 30.80 -21.06
C THR A 86 37.73 31.45 -22.34
N THR A 87 36.55 31.09 -22.86
CA THR A 87 36.00 31.72 -24.07
C THR A 87 35.66 33.20 -23.87
N PHE A 88 35.61 33.68 -22.63
CA PHE A 88 35.37 35.09 -22.28
C PHE A 88 36.62 35.78 -21.70
N GLY A 89 37.78 35.11 -21.72
CA GLY A 89 39.01 35.63 -21.12
C GLY A 89 38.92 35.83 -19.61
N GLN A 90 38.07 35.05 -18.92
CA GLN A 90 37.84 35.18 -17.47
C GLN A 90 38.49 34.04 -16.68
N PRO A 91 38.86 34.28 -15.40
CA PRO A 91 39.48 33.27 -14.54
C PRO A 91 38.49 32.16 -14.14
N TRP A 92 38.98 30.92 -14.01
CA TRP A 92 38.15 29.75 -13.72
C TRP A 92 37.71 29.62 -12.24
N PRO A 93 36.43 29.35 -11.95
CA PRO A 93 35.96 28.98 -10.60
C PRO A 93 36.05 27.47 -10.32
N ILE A 94 35.73 27.08 -9.09
CA ILE A 94 35.58 25.68 -8.67
C ILE A 94 34.17 25.21 -9.04
N TYR A 95 34.03 24.41 -10.09
CA TYR A 95 32.74 23.86 -10.51
C TYR A 95 32.33 22.65 -9.67
N VAL A 96 31.09 22.66 -9.18
CA VAL A 96 30.45 21.50 -8.55
C VAL A 96 29.05 21.29 -9.08
N ASN A 97 28.55 20.06 -9.01
CA ASN A 97 27.15 19.79 -9.32
C ASN A 97 26.63 18.54 -8.62
N LEU A 98 25.33 18.30 -8.78
CA LEU A 98 24.67 17.06 -8.40
C LEU A 98 23.91 16.48 -9.60
N VAL A 99 23.82 15.17 -9.65
CA VAL A 99 22.97 14.42 -10.58
C VAL A 99 21.98 13.56 -9.80
N ARG A 100 20.92 13.15 -10.48
CA ARG A 100 19.90 12.24 -9.96
C ARG A 100 19.52 11.26 -11.07
N ASP A 101 18.93 10.12 -10.69
CA ASP A 101 18.21 9.29 -11.66
C ASP A 101 17.28 10.16 -12.55
N PRO A 102 17.40 10.07 -13.89
CA PRO A 102 16.72 10.98 -14.79
C PRO A 102 15.20 10.84 -14.76
N ILE A 103 14.66 9.64 -14.53
CA ILE A 103 13.22 9.38 -14.49
C ILE A 103 12.65 9.92 -13.18
N GLU A 104 13.27 9.57 -12.06
CA GLU A 104 12.94 10.06 -10.72
C GLU A 104 12.94 11.59 -10.65
N ARG A 105 13.90 12.22 -11.34
CA ARG A 105 14.00 13.68 -11.46
C ARG A 105 12.84 14.29 -12.26
N LEU A 106 12.47 13.68 -13.39
CA LEU A 106 11.32 14.12 -14.20
C LEU A 106 10.01 14.03 -13.42
N VAL A 107 9.77 12.90 -12.74
CA VAL A 107 8.60 12.72 -11.88
C VAL A 107 8.60 13.72 -10.74
N SER A 108 9.76 13.97 -10.13
CA SER A 108 9.90 14.97 -9.07
C SER A 108 9.58 16.39 -9.56
N TRP A 109 9.98 16.75 -10.79
CA TRP A 109 9.63 18.03 -11.40
C TRP A 109 8.14 18.13 -11.71
N PHE A 110 7.55 17.08 -12.29
CA PHE A 110 6.14 17.03 -12.66
C PHE A 110 5.22 17.39 -11.49
N TYR A 111 5.45 16.77 -10.32
CA TYR A 111 4.69 17.05 -9.11
C TYR A 111 5.12 18.35 -8.41
N TYR A 112 6.39 18.76 -8.52
CA TYR A 112 6.83 20.05 -7.96
C TYR A 112 6.13 21.23 -8.64
N ALA A 113 6.08 21.25 -9.98
CA ALA A 113 5.46 22.34 -10.74
C ALA A 113 3.94 22.47 -10.49
N ARG A 114 3.32 21.39 -10.02
CA ARG A 114 1.90 21.32 -9.64
C ARG A 114 1.67 21.60 -8.17
N ALA A 115 2.70 21.65 -7.32
CA ALA A 115 2.50 21.70 -5.89
C ALA A 115 1.79 23.01 -5.47
N PRO A 116 0.82 22.98 -4.54
CA PRO A 116 0.04 24.16 -4.21
C PRO A 116 0.87 25.28 -3.58
N TRP A 117 1.85 24.93 -2.75
CA TRP A 117 2.79 25.91 -2.18
C TRP A 117 3.64 26.58 -3.26
N TYR A 118 4.06 25.83 -4.29
CA TYR A 118 4.81 26.40 -5.41
C TYR A 118 3.95 27.42 -6.16
N LEU A 119 2.68 27.11 -6.43
CA LEU A 119 1.75 28.06 -7.06
C LEU A 119 1.53 29.31 -6.19
N ALA A 120 1.40 29.13 -4.87
CA ALA A 120 1.23 30.23 -3.93
C ALA A 120 2.45 31.15 -3.90
N ASP A 121 3.66 30.60 -3.80
CA ASP A 121 4.92 31.35 -3.81
C ASP A 121 5.07 32.15 -5.12
N ARG A 122 4.70 31.55 -6.26
CA ARG A 122 4.74 32.22 -7.57
C ARG A 122 3.75 33.37 -7.69
N VAL A 123 2.54 33.23 -7.15
CA VAL A 123 1.57 34.35 -7.10
C VAL A 123 2.06 35.45 -6.17
N ASN A 124 2.62 35.10 -5.02
CA ASN A 124 3.16 36.08 -4.08
C ASN A 124 4.34 36.85 -4.69
N ALA A 125 5.24 36.18 -5.41
CA ALA A 125 6.42 36.79 -6.00
C ALA A 125 6.13 37.61 -7.26
N PHE A 126 5.18 37.18 -8.10
CA PHE A 126 5.00 37.74 -9.45
C PHE A 126 3.61 38.35 -9.71
N GLY A 127 2.64 38.19 -8.79
CA GLY A 127 1.30 38.75 -8.89
C GLY A 127 0.60 38.37 -10.20
N THR A 128 0.09 39.38 -10.91
CA THR A 128 -0.64 39.22 -12.18
C THR A 128 0.21 38.72 -13.34
N LYS A 129 1.54 38.78 -13.25
CA LYS A 129 2.45 38.25 -14.28
C LYS A 129 2.46 36.72 -14.32
N PHE A 130 2.06 36.06 -13.24
CA PHE A 130 1.96 34.61 -13.19
C PHE A 130 0.60 34.12 -13.69
N LYS A 131 0.59 33.38 -14.81
CA LYS A 131 -0.63 32.78 -15.35
C LYS A 131 -0.99 31.51 -14.59
N MET A 132 -2.14 31.52 -13.91
CA MET A 132 -2.62 30.37 -13.14
C MET A 132 -2.95 29.17 -14.04
N PRO A 133 -2.49 27.94 -13.70
CA PRO A 133 -2.81 26.74 -14.46
C PRO A 133 -4.30 26.36 -14.44
N THR A 134 -4.72 25.53 -15.40
CA THR A 134 -6.09 24.98 -15.45
C THR A 134 -6.28 23.85 -14.44
N LEU A 135 -7.51 23.63 -13.97
CA LEU A 135 -7.81 22.55 -13.02
C LEU A 135 -7.56 21.16 -13.63
N GLN A 136 -7.72 21.01 -14.94
CA GLN A 136 -7.46 19.75 -15.64
C GLN A 136 -5.98 19.42 -15.65
N TRP A 137 -5.12 20.40 -15.90
CA TRP A 137 -3.66 20.24 -15.86
C TRP A 137 -3.16 19.83 -14.46
N LEU A 138 -3.74 20.42 -13.41
CA LEU A 138 -3.39 20.16 -12.01
C LEU A 138 -3.83 18.78 -11.51
N LYS A 139 -4.93 18.24 -12.03
CA LYS A 139 -5.47 16.92 -11.64
C LYS A 139 -4.75 15.75 -12.32
N LYS A 140 -4.02 16.00 -13.40
CA LYS A 140 -3.39 14.96 -14.20
C LYS A 140 -2.21 14.37 -13.44
N ASP A 141 -2.18 13.04 -13.32
CA ASP A 141 -1.02 12.31 -12.82
C ASP A 141 0.03 12.08 -13.93
N PHE A 142 1.21 11.63 -13.53
CA PHE A 142 2.33 11.44 -14.45
C PHE A 142 2.03 10.38 -15.52
N ASN A 143 1.41 9.25 -15.14
CA ASN A 143 1.12 8.15 -16.06
C ASN A 143 0.17 8.60 -17.17
N ARG A 144 -0.92 9.29 -16.81
CA ARG A 144 -1.89 9.83 -17.76
C ARG A 144 -1.27 10.89 -18.66
N CYS A 145 -0.34 11.69 -18.15
CA CYS A 145 0.41 12.67 -18.94
C CYS A 145 1.25 12.02 -20.05
N ILE A 146 1.90 10.89 -19.74
CA ILE A 146 2.65 10.07 -20.71
C ILE A 146 1.69 9.45 -21.74
N LEU A 147 0.65 8.76 -21.26
CA LEU A 147 -0.28 8.03 -22.12
C LEU A 147 -1.04 8.93 -23.10
N SER A 148 -1.30 10.18 -22.72
CA SER A 148 -1.96 11.15 -23.60
C SER A 148 -1.00 11.99 -24.43
N HIS A 149 0.31 11.74 -24.35
CA HIS A 149 1.34 12.51 -25.04
C HIS A 149 1.22 14.03 -24.80
N ASP A 150 0.99 14.42 -23.55
CA ASP A 150 0.92 15.85 -23.22
C ASP A 150 2.27 16.54 -23.48
N PRO A 151 2.30 17.80 -23.94
CA PRO A 151 3.54 18.47 -24.35
C PRO A 151 4.69 18.47 -23.33
N GLU A 152 4.39 18.40 -22.02
CA GLU A 152 5.40 18.36 -20.95
C GLU A 152 5.93 16.94 -20.62
N CYS A 153 5.30 15.90 -21.17
CA CYS A 153 5.58 14.49 -20.92
C CYS A 153 5.97 13.73 -22.20
N VAL A 154 6.27 14.45 -23.29
CA VAL A 154 6.87 13.86 -24.50
C VAL A 154 8.39 13.79 -24.31
N TYR A 155 9.00 12.63 -24.56
CA TYR A 155 10.43 12.38 -24.41
C TYR A 155 11.02 11.71 -25.65
N GLU A 156 10.87 12.35 -26.80
CA GLU A 156 11.31 11.81 -28.09
C GLU A 156 12.81 12.02 -28.33
N GLN A 157 13.42 11.05 -28.99
CA GLN A 157 14.83 11.07 -29.35
C GLN A 157 15.14 12.26 -30.27
N LEU A 158 16.21 13.00 -29.97
CA LEU A 158 16.64 14.20 -30.70
C LEU A 158 15.64 15.36 -30.73
N ASP A 159 14.55 15.29 -29.95
CA ASP A 159 13.59 16.38 -29.86
C ASP A 159 14.27 17.69 -29.44
N MET A 160 14.08 18.70 -30.28
CA MET A 160 14.55 20.08 -30.08
C MET A 160 13.51 20.95 -29.36
N GLY A 161 12.25 20.52 -29.36
CA GLY A 161 11.08 21.26 -28.88
C GLY A 161 10.61 20.90 -27.46
N ASN A 162 9.54 21.59 -27.06
CA ASN A 162 8.67 21.47 -25.87
C ASN A 162 9.09 22.05 -24.50
N LEU A 163 8.06 22.54 -23.78
CA LEU A 163 8.06 23.36 -22.56
C LEU A 163 9.30 23.17 -21.65
N GLY A 164 10.25 24.09 -21.75
CA GLY A 164 11.33 24.28 -20.78
C GLY A 164 12.43 23.20 -20.77
N ASP A 165 13.63 23.64 -20.42
CA ASP A 165 14.86 22.84 -20.46
C ASP A 165 15.03 21.86 -19.28
N HIS A 166 14.07 21.86 -18.36
CA HIS A 166 14.09 21.05 -17.14
C HIS A 166 14.13 19.53 -17.43
N ARG A 167 13.69 19.08 -18.61
CA ARG A 167 13.74 17.66 -19.01
C ARG A 167 15.16 17.15 -19.24
N ARG A 168 16.13 18.05 -19.54
CA ARG A 168 17.48 17.70 -20.01
C ARG A 168 18.54 17.88 -18.91
N GLN A 169 18.85 16.84 -18.14
CA GLN A 169 19.98 16.88 -17.18
C GLN A 169 21.32 17.14 -17.88
N THR A 170 21.53 16.47 -19.02
CA THR A 170 22.76 16.58 -19.83
C THR A 170 23.05 18.01 -20.29
N LEU A 171 22.03 18.83 -20.53
CA LEU A 171 22.18 20.22 -20.96
C LEU A 171 23.02 21.04 -19.98
N PHE A 172 22.82 20.80 -18.68
CA PHE A 172 23.53 21.51 -17.62
C PHE A 172 25.04 21.25 -17.63
N PHE A 173 25.47 20.12 -18.17
CA PHE A 173 26.88 19.74 -18.25
C PHE A 173 27.47 19.93 -19.66
N CYS A 174 26.65 19.83 -20.71
CA CYS A 174 27.12 19.95 -22.10
C CYS A 174 27.55 21.39 -22.46
N GLY A 175 26.73 22.38 -22.09
CA GLY A 175 27.05 23.79 -22.22
C GLY A 175 26.15 24.58 -23.17
N GLN A 176 26.57 25.80 -23.50
CA GLN A 176 25.74 26.82 -24.16
C GLN A 176 25.49 26.60 -25.67
N GLN A 177 26.06 25.56 -26.29
CA GLN A 177 25.95 25.33 -27.73
C GLN A 177 24.61 24.67 -28.10
N THR A 178 23.60 25.45 -28.48
CA THR A 178 22.24 24.96 -28.80
C THR A 178 22.25 23.79 -29.78
N LYS A 179 22.90 23.91 -30.93
CA LYS A 179 22.91 22.85 -31.97
C LYS A 179 23.44 21.50 -31.49
N ARG A 180 24.37 21.50 -30.52
CA ARG A 180 25.01 20.28 -29.99
C ARG A 180 24.36 19.78 -28.71
N CYS A 181 23.94 20.69 -27.82
CA CYS A 181 23.55 20.37 -26.45
C CYS A 181 22.03 20.31 -26.22
N MET A 182 21.20 20.92 -27.08
CA MET A 182 19.74 20.86 -26.97
C MET A 182 19.10 19.54 -27.41
N PRO A 183 19.56 18.84 -28.47
CA PRO A 183 18.86 17.65 -28.94
C PRO A 183 18.70 16.61 -27.82
N PHE A 184 17.46 16.23 -27.51
CA PHE A 184 17.16 15.34 -26.40
C PHE A 184 17.84 13.98 -26.58
N ASN A 185 18.46 13.47 -25.52
CA ASN A 185 19.16 12.18 -25.50
C ASN A 185 20.21 12.01 -26.63
N SER A 186 20.86 13.10 -27.07
CA SER A 186 21.92 13.04 -28.08
C SER A 186 23.23 12.50 -27.52
N GLN A 187 23.84 11.56 -28.26
CA GLN A 187 25.17 11.04 -27.96
C GLN A 187 26.23 12.14 -28.01
N ALA A 188 26.13 13.08 -28.95
CA ALA A 188 27.07 14.20 -29.04
C ALA A 188 27.01 15.11 -27.81
N ALA A 189 25.80 15.41 -27.33
CA ALA A 189 25.59 16.17 -26.09
C ALA A 189 26.15 15.42 -24.87
N MET A 190 25.88 14.11 -24.79
CA MET A 190 26.35 13.25 -23.70
C MET A 190 27.88 13.19 -23.64
N GLN A 191 28.54 13.00 -24.76
CA GLN A 191 30.00 12.94 -24.81
C GLN A 191 30.64 14.28 -24.44
N GLN A 192 30.05 15.39 -24.87
CA GLN A 192 30.53 16.72 -24.44
C GLN A 192 30.33 16.94 -22.94
N ALA A 193 29.18 16.55 -22.39
CA ALA A 193 28.91 16.61 -20.96
C ALA A 193 29.92 15.81 -20.14
N LYS A 194 30.19 14.55 -20.53
CA LYS A 194 31.21 13.70 -19.88
C LYS A 194 32.59 14.34 -19.87
N ARG A 195 33.04 14.85 -21.03
CA ARG A 195 34.32 15.58 -21.14
C ARG A 195 34.38 16.79 -20.21
N ASN A 196 33.31 17.58 -20.15
CA ASN A 196 33.27 18.74 -19.26
C ASN A 196 33.32 18.32 -17.80
N VAL A 197 32.59 17.27 -17.40
CA VAL A 197 32.62 16.69 -16.04
C VAL A 197 34.05 16.29 -15.66
N GLU A 198 34.71 15.48 -16.49
CA GLU A 198 36.07 14.99 -16.22
C GLU A 198 37.13 16.09 -16.18
N GLN A 199 37.00 17.12 -17.01
CA GLN A 199 38.02 18.16 -17.16
C GLN A 199 37.82 19.39 -16.27
N ARG A 200 36.56 19.72 -15.93
CA ARG A 200 36.19 21.03 -15.39
C ARG A 200 35.47 20.99 -14.05
N TYR A 201 34.82 19.88 -13.69
CA TYR A 201 34.15 19.76 -12.39
C TYR A 201 35.11 19.18 -11.35
N ALA A 202 35.08 19.75 -10.14
CA ALA A 202 35.82 19.22 -8.99
C ALA A 202 35.08 18.03 -8.38
N VAL A 203 33.77 18.15 -8.20
CA VAL A 203 32.89 17.09 -7.69
C VAL A 203 31.54 17.14 -8.39
N VAL A 204 31.07 15.98 -8.86
CA VAL A 204 29.68 15.76 -9.28
C VAL A 204 29.13 14.61 -8.46
N GLY A 205 28.22 14.92 -7.53
CA GLY A 205 27.68 13.94 -6.57
C GLY A 205 26.23 13.56 -6.82
N THR A 206 25.69 12.72 -5.94
CA THR A 206 24.27 12.34 -5.88
C THR A 206 23.75 12.54 -4.46
N TRP A 207 22.45 12.80 -4.29
CA TRP A 207 21.84 12.78 -2.94
C TRP A 207 21.28 11.42 -2.54
N GLU A 208 21.16 10.52 -3.50
CA GLU A 208 20.99 9.09 -3.27
C GLU A 208 22.16 8.56 -2.41
N ASP A 209 23.40 9.00 -2.68
CA ASP A 209 24.61 8.60 -1.93
C ASP A 209 25.15 9.76 -1.08
N THR A 210 24.29 10.35 -0.23
CA THR A 210 24.63 11.58 0.54
C THR A 210 25.95 11.46 1.31
N ASN A 211 26.21 10.34 1.99
CA ASN A 211 27.45 10.12 2.74
C ASN A 211 28.70 10.19 1.86
N THR A 212 28.66 9.50 0.72
CA THR A 212 29.77 9.49 -0.23
C THR A 212 30.00 10.88 -0.81
N THR A 213 28.92 11.54 -1.24
CA THR A 213 28.99 12.89 -1.79
C THR A 213 29.57 13.89 -0.80
N LEU A 214 29.12 13.89 0.46
CA LEU A 214 29.63 14.80 1.49
C LEU A 214 31.09 14.55 1.83
N ARG A 215 31.51 13.28 1.97
CA ARG A 215 32.92 12.94 2.22
C ARG A 215 33.85 13.39 1.09
N VAL A 216 33.43 13.20 -0.16
CA VAL A 216 34.22 13.64 -1.32
C VAL A 216 34.31 15.16 -1.35
N LEU A 217 33.21 15.88 -1.09
CA LEU A 217 33.21 17.34 -1.02
C LEU A 217 34.13 17.86 0.10
N GLU A 218 34.09 17.26 1.29
CA GLU A 218 34.98 17.57 2.41
C GLU A 218 36.46 17.39 2.05
N ALA A 219 36.79 16.28 1.38
CA ALA A 219 38.17 15.95 1.03
C ALA A 219 38.71 16.82 -0.13
N TYR A 220 37.89 17.07 -1.16
CA TYR A 220 38.35 17.73 -2.39
C TYR A 220 38.24 19.25 -2.33
N ILE A 221 37.35 19.78 -1.50
CA ILE A 221 37.05 21.21 -1.40
C ILE A 221 36.86 21.62 0.09
N PRO A 222 37.84 21.36 0.98
CA PRO A 222 37.69 21.56 2.43
C PRO A 222 37.40 23.01 2.82
N ARG A 223 37.90 24.00 2.05
CA ARG A 223 37.61 25.42 2.28
C ARG A 223 36.12 25.72 2.36
N TYR A 224 35.29 25.04 1.57
CA TYR A 224 33.85 25.26 1.56
C TYR A 224 33.10 24.19 2.35
N PHE A 225 33.59 22.96 2.37
CA PHE A 225 32.84 21.81 2.87
C PHE A 225 33.39 21.18 4.16
N ALA A 226 34.46 21.68 4.78
CA ALA A 226 34.95 21.12 6.04
C ALA A 226 33.82 21.06 7.09
N GLY A 227 33.58 19.85 7.64
CA GLY A 227 32.51 19.57 8.60
C GLY A 227 31.09 19.61 8.01
N ALA A 228 30.94 19.46 6.70
CA ALA A 228 29.65 19.32 6.03
C ALA A 228 28.85 18.12 6.53
N MET A 229 29.50 17.00 6.81
CA MET A 229 28.81 15.80 7.31
C MET A 229 28.24 16.06 8.71
N ASP A 230 29.02 16.68 9.61
CA ASP A 230 28.56 17.07 10.95
C ASP A 230 27.35 18.00 10.88
N VAL A 231 27.43 19.05 10.05
CA VAL A 231 26.36 20.06 9.93
C VAL A 231 25.10 19.44 9.34
N TYR A 232 25.25 18.58 8.32
CA TYR A 232 24.13 17.90 7.68
C TYR A 232 23.38 17.03 8.69
N TYR A 233 24.09 16.19 9.45
CA TYR A 233 23.47 15.28 10.41
C TYR A 233 22.98 15.96 11.68
N ALA A 234 23.66 17.00 12.16
CA ALA A 234 23.18 17.81 13.28
C ALA A 234 21.86 18.54 12.96
N MET A 235 21.61 18.85 11.69
CA MET A 235 20.38 19.51 11.22
C MET A 235 19.47 18.59 10.41
N GLN A 236 19.60 17.27 10.54
CA GLN A 236 18.91 16.31 9.69
C GLN A 236 17.39 16.54 9.66
N ASN A 237 16.75 16.77 10.82
CA ASN A 237 15.31 17.06 10.90
C ASN A 237 14.90 18.33 10.13
N ASN A 238 15.73 19.37 10.12
CA ASN A 238 15.46 20.60 9.37
C ASN A 238 15.71 20.38 7.87
N MET A 239 16.78 19.68 7.54
CA MET A 239 17.22 19.37 6.17
C MET A 239 16.29 18.39 5.45
N GLU A 240 15.63 17.48 6.18
CA GLU A 240 14.60 16.59 5.67
C GLU A 240 13.31 17.33 5.30
N ASN A 241 13.03 18.45 5.97
CA ASN A 241 11.87 19.31 5.70
C ASN A 241 12.10 20.31 4.55
N VAL A 242 13.34 20.52 4.12
CA VAL A 242 13.66 21.40 2.97
C VAL A 242 13.09 20.79 1.69
N ASN A 243 12.07 21.47 1.14
CA ASN A 243 11.43 21.12 -0.12
C ASN A 243 10.91 19.68 -0.22
N ARG A 244 10.51 19.12 0.93
CA ARG A 244 9.81 17.84 1.02
C ARG A 244 8.49 17.94 0.27
N ASN A 245 8.39 17.27 -0.88
CA ASN A 245 7.09 17.04 -1.49
C ASN A 245 6.48 15.80 -0.85
N ALA A 246 5.84 15.98 0.32
CA ALA A 246 5.15 14.92 1.06
C ALA A 246 4.00 14.26 0.26
N PHE A 247 3.68 14.79 -0.91
CA PHE A 247 2.56 14.39 -1.76
C PHE A 247 3.01 13.62 -3.00
N ARG A 248 4.26 13.14 -3.04
CA ARG A 248 4.79 12.33 -4.15
C ARG A 248 4.21 10.90 -4.08
N PRO A 249 3.44 10.44 -5.08
CA PRO A 249 3.07 9.03 -5.18
C PRO A 249 4.26 8.14 -5.54
N ALA A 250 4.23 6.89 -5.09
CA ALA A 250 5.14 5.84 -5.59
C ALA A 250 4.79 5.51 -7.05
N ILE A 251 5.81 5.31 -7.89
CA ILE A 251 5.64 4.96 -9.31
C ILE A 251 5.35 3.45 -9.41
N SER A 252 4.50 3.02 -10.34
CA SER A 252 4.26 1.59 -10.59
C SER A 252 5.46 0.92 -11.26
N GLU A 253 5.77 -0.32 -10.88
CA GLU A 253 6.88 -1.11 -11.44
C GLU A 253 6.80 -1.27 -12.98
N GLN A 254 5.61 -1.21 -13.55
CA GLN A 254 5.36 -1.32 -15.00
C GLN A 254 6.11 -0.26 -15.85
N LEU A 255 6.40 0.91 -15.28
CA LEU A 255 7.14 1.99 -15.95
C LEU A 255 8.66 1.78 -15.99
N HIS A 256 9.22 0.99 -15.07
CA HIS A 256 10.64 0.63 -15.14
C HIS A 256 10.94 -0.33 -16.29
N ALA A 257 9.95 -1.13 -16.71
CA ALA A 257 10.11 -2.12 -17.77
C ALA A 257 9.98 -1.56 -19.20
N HIS A 258 9.20 -0.49 -19.42
CA HIS A 258 8.78 -0.08 -20.78
C HIS A 258 9.75 0.84 -21.54
N ASN A 259 10.84 1.34 -20.93
CA ASN A 259 11.74 2.32 -21.55
C ASN A 259 13.18 1.82 -21.82
N VAL A 260 13.44 0.51 -21.76
CA VAL A 260 14.78 -0.07 -22.02
C VAL A 260 14.99 -0.49 -23.48
N HIS A 261 14.02 -0.27 -24.38
CA HIS A 261 14.17 -0.64 -25.80
C HIS A 261 14.01 0.55 -26.73
N ALA A 262 15.13 1.24 -26.99
CA ALA A 262 15.30 2.03 -28.21
C ALA A 262 15.86 1.13 -29.34
N PRO A 263 15.40 1.27 -30.60
CA PRO A 263 15.86 0.43 -31.71
C PRO A 263 17.29 0.84 -32.12
N ARG A 264 18.19 -0.13 -32.23
CA ARG A 264 19.49 0.05 -32.88
C ARG A 264 19.30 -0.08 -34.39
N SER A 265 19.30 1.03 -35.12
CA SER A 265 19.59 1.04 -36.56
C SER A 265 21.10 1.23 -36.76
N GLY A 266 21.75 0.24 -37.37
CA GLY A 266 23.12 0.33 -37.85
C GLY A 266 23.13 0.15 -39.36
N GLU A 267 23.63 1.14 -40.09
CA GLU A 267 24.09 0.97 -41.46
C GLU A 267 25.57 0.56 -41.44
N ARG A 268 25.87 -0.48 -42.21
CA ARG A 268 27.21 -1.04 -42.42
C ARG A 268 27.97 -0.18 -43.44
N MET A 269 29.26 0.01 -43.20
CA MET A 269 30.24 0.05 -44.30
C MET A 269 31.43 -0.85 -43.93
N HIS A 270 31.75 -1.71 -44.89
CA HIS A 270 32.84 -2.69 -44.90
C HIS A 270 34.21 -2.01 -44.96
N GLU A 271 35.21 -2.58 -44.27
CA GLU A 271 36.48 -2.95 -44.90
C GLU A 271 37.24 -3.97 -44.04
N LEU A 272 37.96 -4.85 -44.75
CA LEU A 272 38.64 -6.07 -44.31
C LEU A 272 39.96 -5.74 -43.57
N ASP A 273 40.34 -6.52 -42.54
CA ASP A 273 41.22 -7.68 -42.71
C ASP A 273 41.58 -8.39 -41.38
N ASN A 274 42.01 -9.64 -41.56
CA ASN A 274 42.33 -10.72 -40.61
C ASN A 274 43.10 -10.39 -39.31
N HIS A 275 42.69 -11.00 -38.19
CA HIS A 275 43.27 -12.26 -37.69
C HIS A 275 42.60 -12.75 -36.39
N HIS A 276 42.59 -14.08 -36.26
CA HIS A 276 42.07 -14.92 -35.18
C HIS A 276 42.46 -14.49 -33.76
N VAL A 277 41.57 -14.70 -32.78
CA VAL A 277 41.54 -15.88 -31.89
C VAL A 277 40.31 -15.79 -30.98
N ALA A 278 39.70 -16.95 -30.76
CA ALA A 278 38.41 -17.20 -30.14
C ALA A 278 38.27 -16.72 -28.68
N HIS A 279 37.06 -16.30 -28.31
CA HIS A 279 36.26 -17.01 -27.32
C HIS A 279 34.79 -16.56 -27.42
N THR A 280 33.96 -17.49 -27.86
CA THR A 280 32.53 -17.37 -28.13
C THR A 280 31.73 -17.24 -26.83
N SER A 281 31.08 -16.08 -26.67
CA SER A 281 29.84 -15.92 -25.92
C SER A 281 28.75 -15.66 -26.95
N HIS A 282 27.80 -16.57 -27.10
CA HIS A 282 26.53 -16.26 -27.78
C HIS A 282 25.35 -16.65 -26.90
N ASN A 283 24.72 -15.61 -26.37
CA ASN A 283 23.28 -15.53 -26.22
C ASN A 283 22.59 -15.71 -27.57
N HIS A 284 21.36 -16.23 -27.52
CA HIS A 284 20.14 -15.93 -28.30
C HIS A 284 19.31 -17.22 -28.37
N LEU A 285 17.98 -17.27 -28.39
CA LEU A 285 16.82 -16.39 -28.22
C LEU A 285 15.59 -17.30 -28.49
N HIS A 286 14.39 -16.84 -28.09
CA HIS A 286 13.07 -17.19 -28.65
C HIS A 286 12.28 -18.44 -28.18
N LYS A 287 11.19 -18.12 -27.47
CA LYS A 287 9.76 -18.40 -27.76
C LYS A 287 9.33 -19.83 -28.19
N ALA A 288 8.46 -20.37 -27.33
CA ALA A 288 7.20 -21.08 -27.58
C ALA A 288 7.22 -22.44 -28.30
N GLY A 289 6.40 -23.35 -27.75
CA GLY A 289 5.93 -24.55 -28.43
C GLY A 289 6.36 -25.83 -27.73
N HIS A 290 5.39 -26.54 -27.16
CA HIS A 290 5.47 -27.96 -26.85
C HIS A 290 6.06 -28.73 -28.03
N ASP A 291 7.04 -29.60 -27.80
CA ASP A 291 6.81 -31.01 -28.06
C ASP A 291 7.83 -31.94 -27.40
N ARG A 292 7.31 -33.11 -27.06
CA ARG A 292 7.97 -34.25 -26.44
C ARG A 292 9.17 -34.71 -27.27
N GLN A 293 10.31 -34.88 -26.62
CA GLN A 293 11.16 -36.06 -26.74
C GLN A 293 12.34 -35.90 -25.77
N LEU A 294 12.51 -36.88 -24.88
CA LEU A 294 13.78 -37.53 -24.59
C LEU A 294 13.48 -38.67 -23.59
N ALA A 295 13.26 -39.84 -24.16
CA ALA A 295 13.60 -41.09 -23.50
C ALA A 295 15.11 -41.05 -23.18
N MET A 296 15.49 -41.42 -21.96
CA MET A 296 16.83 -41.90 -21.65
C MET A 296 16.74 -43.32 -21.09
N PRO A 297 17.75 -44.16 -21.37
CA PRO A 297 17.61 -45.61 -21.30
C PRO A 297 17.83 -46.15 -19.89
N ARG A 298 17.10 -47.23 -19.57
CA ARG A 298 17.39 -48.12 -18.44
C ARG A 298 18.39 -49.19 -18.88
N ASN A 299 19.36 -49.45 -18.01
CA ASN A 299 20.02 -50.73 -17.71
C ASN A 299 20.91 -50.44 -16.46
N MET A 300 20.99 -51.23 -15.40
CA MET A 300 20.52 -52.58 -15.06
C MET A 300 20.70 -52.75 -13.54
N LEU A 301 20.10 -53.82 -13.00
CA LEU A 301 20.31 -54.49 -11.70
C LEU A 301 19.31 -54.06 -10.60
N ASP A 302 18.12 -54.69 -10.51
CA ASP A 302 17.80 -56.06 -9.98
C ASP A 302 17.58 -55.95 -8.45
N ASP A 303 16.49 -56.38 -7.80
CA ASP A 303 15.37 -57.29 -8.11
C ASP A 303 14.11 -56.92 -7.28
N ASP A 304 12.94 -57.03 -7.93
CA ASP A 304 11.67 -57.74 -7.60
C ASP A 304 10.89 -57.45 -6.28
N ASP A 305 9.55 -57.35 -6.21
CA ASP A 305 8.39 -57.68 -7.07
C ASP A 305 7.22 -56.68 -6.74
N VAL A 306 6.46 -56.04 -7.66
CA VAL A 306 5.41 -56.56 -8.60
C VAL A 306 4.12 -56.95 -7.80
N ASP A 307 2.86 -56.59 -8.05
CA ASP A 307 2.02 -55.99 -9.12
C ASP A 307 0.80 -55.30 -8.40
N ASP A 308 0.03 -54.38 -8.99
CA ASP A 308 -1.21 -54.70 -9.72
C ASP A 308 -1.64 -53.57 -10.66
N ALA A 309 -2.00 -53.99 -11.88
CA ALA A 309 -2.54 -53.22 -12.99
C ALA A 309 -4.08 -53.11 -12.95
N VAL A 310 -4.66 -52.66 -14.08
CA VAL A 310 -6.08 -52.56 -14.50
C VAL A 310 -6.68 -51.14 -14.31
N ASP A 311 -7.24 -50.46 -15.31
CA ASP A 311 -7.28 -50.55 -16.77
C ASP A 311 -7.73 -49.16 -17.24
N ASP A 312 -7.14 -48.65 -18.33
CA ASP A 312 -7.63 -47.48 -19.06
C ASP A 312 -8.59 -47.99 -20.15
N GLU A 313 -9.84 -47.53 -20.16
CA GLU A 313 -10.62 -47.45 -21.38
C GLU A 313 -11.56 -46.22 -21.38
N ASP A 314 -11.38 -45.48 -22.48
CA ASP A 314 -12.30 -44.68 -23.27
C ASP A 314 -12.64 -43.21 -22.93
N ASP A 315 -12.22 -42.41 -23.91
CA ASP A 315 -12.51 -41.01 -24.21
C ASP A 315 -14.01 -40.74 -24.34
N ASP A 316 -14.47 -39.75 -23.57
CA ASP A 316 -15.50 -38.80 -23.99
C ASP A 316 -15.11 -37.44 -23.40
N GLU A 317 -14.94 -36.41 -24.24
CA GLU A 317 -14.78 -35.03 -23.75
C GLU A 317 -16.08 -34.54 -23.08
N PRO A 318 -15.99 -33.95 -21.87
CA PRO A 318 -16.81 -32.77 -21.64
C PRO A 318 -16.07 -31.66 -20.88
N GLY A 319 -16.25 -30.44 -21.39
CA GLY A 319 -16.57 -29.21 -20.65
C GLY A 319 -15.85 -28.93 -19.33
N TYR A 320 -15.19 -27.77 -19.28
CA TYR A 320 -14.56 -27.11 -18.14
C TYR A 320 -15.45 -27.07 -16.86
N ASN A 321 -15.54 -28.19 -16.14
CA ASN A 321 -16.07 -28.32 -14.80
C ASN A 321 -15.02 -29.08 -13.99
N MET A 322 -13.94 -28.37 -13.60
CA MET A 322 -13.08 -28.83 -12.50
C MET A 322 -13.92 -28.81 -11.23
N ALA A 323 -14.66 -29.90 -10.98
CA ALA A 323 -15.51 -30.04 -9.82
C ALA A 323 -14.67 -29.82 -8.56
N ALA A 324 -15.12 -28.96 -7.65
CA ALA A 324 -14.47 -28.73 -6.34
C ALA A 324 -14.12 -30.04 -5.60
N ASP A 325 -14.83 -31.13 -5.90
CA ASP A 325 -14.54 -32.47 -5.41
C ASP A 325 -13.15 -33.01 -5.80
N ALA A 326 -12.64 -32.66 -6.99
CA ALA A 326 -11.29 -33.07 -7.44
C ALA A 326 -10.18 -32.44 -6.59
N LEU A 327 -10.42 -31.26 -6.00
CA LEU A 327 -9.47 -30.55 -5.14
C LEU A 327 -9.69 -30.83 -3.65
N ASN A 328 -10.64 -31.69 -3.30
CA ASN A 328 -11.05 -31.97 -1.93
C ASN A 328 -10.46 -33.29 -1.41
N ASN A 329 -9.34 -33.19 -0.70
CA ASN A 329 -8.68 -34.37 -0.11
C ASN A 329 -9.37 -34.92 1.14
N THR A 330 -10.43 -34.28 1.67
CA THR A 330 -11.13 -34.80 2.86
C THR A 330 -11.76 -36.17 2.63
N LYS A 331 -12.13 -36.51 1.39
CA LYS A 331 -12.67 -37.83 1.02
C LYS A 331 -11.70 -38.98 1.22
N HIS A 332 -10.40 -38.70 1.25
CA HIS A 332 -9.36 -39.71 1.51
C HIS A 332 -9.08 -39.93 3.00
N ALA A 333 -9.71 -39.15 3.89
CA ALA A 333 -9.57 -39.34 5.33
C ALA A 333 -10.38 -40.55 5.79
N GLN A 334 -9.72 -41.46 6.50
CA GLN A 334 -10.31 -42.69 7.05
C GLN A 334 -10.56 -42.55 8.56
N ALA A 335 -10.06 -41.49 9.18
CA ALA A 335 -10.27 -41.16 10.58
C ALA A 335 -10.88 -39.77 10.72
N ASP A 336 -11.92 -39.69 11.55
CA ASP A 336 -12.70 -38.48 11.80
C ASP A 336 -12.05 -37.59 12.87
N PHE A 337 -10.90 -37.02 12.53
CA PHE A 337 -10.25 -35.94 13.27
C PHE A 337 -9.38 -35.07 12.37
N VAL A 338 -9.20 -33.81 12.75
CA VAL A 338 -8.32 -32.87 12.05
C VAL A 338 -6.96 -32.82 12.72
N PHE A 339 -5.90 -33.03 11.94
CA PHE A 339 -4.52 -32.89 12.39
C PHE A 339 -3.89 -31.61 11.83
N PHE A 340 -3.69 -30.62 12.70
CA PHE A 340 -3.03 -29.35 12.39
C PHE A 340 -1.55 -29.38 12.80
N ASN A 341 -0.69 -29.84 11.90
CA ASN A 341 0.76 -29.89 12.10
C ASN A 341 1.39 -28.49 11.86
N ARG A 342 1.06 -27.59 12.77
CA ARG A 342 1.18 -26.14 12.61
C ARG A 342 2.61 -25.63 12.41
N VAL A 343 2.77 -24.73 11.45
CA VAL A 343 3.99 -23.93 11.28
C VAL A 343 4.06 -22.80 12.33
N PRO A 344 5.25 -22.43 12.85
CA PRO A 344 5.44 -21.24 13.66
C PRO A 344 5.25 -19.92 12.88
N LYS A 345 4.71 -18.89 13.55
CA LYS A 345 4.60 -17.49 13.06
C LYS A 345 3.74 -17.25 11.80
N VAL A 346 2.93 -18.23 11.41
CA VAL A 346 1.90 -18.12 10.37
C VAL A 346 0.51 -17.73 10.93
N GLY A 347 0.44 -17.25 12.17
CA GLY A 347 -0.82 -17.03 12.89
C GLY A 347 -1.53 -18.31 13.35
N SER A 348 -0.77 -19.40 13.56
CA SER A 348 -1.30 -20.68 14.02
C SER A 348 -2.01 -20.63 15.38
N GLN A 349 -1.65 -19.69 16.26
CA GLN A 349 -2.35 -19.48 17.53
C GLN A 349 -3.75 -18.88 17.35
N SER A 350 -3.92 -17.96 16.40
CA SER A 350 -5.23 -17.40 16.07
C SER A 350 -6.16 -18.48 15.50
N LEU A 351 -5.63 -19.37 14.64
CA LEU A 351 -6.41 -20.51 14.14
C LEU A 351 -6.80 -21.49 15.25
N MET A 352 -5.91 -21.79 16.20
CA MET A 352 -6.25 -22.63 17.34
C MET A 352 -7.35 -22.03 18.21
N GLU A 353 -7.30 -20.74 18.50
CA GLU A 353 -8.37 -20.07 19.26
C GLU A 353 -9.69 -20.06 18.49
N LEU A 354 -9.65 -19.90 17.16
CA LEU A 354 -10.82 -20.07 16.30
C LEU A 354 -11.38 -21.50 16.38
N MET A 355 -10.52 -22.53 16.25
CA MET A 355 -10.93 -23.93 16.36
C MET A 355 -11.47 -24.28 17.74
N ARG A 356 -10.95 -23.68 18.82
CA ARG A 356 -11.50 -23.84 20.17
C ARG A 356 -12.92 -23.27 20.29
N ARG A 357 -13.21 -22.15 19.62
CA ARG A 357 -14.55 -21.56 19.55
C ARG A 357 -15.48 -22.40 18.70
N LEU A 358 -15.02 -22.78 17.52
CA LEU A 358 -15.76 -23.66 16.61
C LEU A 358 -16.05 -25.02 17.24
N GLY A 359 -15.16 -25.55 18.09
CA GLY A 359 -15.41 -26.78 18.83
C GLY A 359 -16.65 -26.72 19.72
N LYS A 360 -16.93 -25.54 20.31
CA LYS A 360 -18.16 -25.29 21.07
C LYS A 360 -19.41 -25.19 20.19
N ILE A 361 -19.26 -24.72 18.95
CA ILE A 361 -20.37 -24.50 18.01
C ILE A 361 -20.71 -25.79 17.25
N ASN A 362 -19.69 -26.50 16.80
CA ASN A 362 -19.79 -27.65 15.90
C ASN A 362 -19.59 -29.00 16.62
N GLY A 363 -19.39 -29.00 17.95
CA GLY A 363 -19.40 -30.21 18.78
C GLY A 363 -18.14 -31.07 18.70
N PHE A 364 -16.94 -30.47 18.72
CA PHE A 364 -15.65 -31.19 18.74
C PHE A 364 -14.70 -30.63 19.80
N VAL A 365 -13.73 -31.46 20.22
CA VAL A 365 -12.71 -31.06 21.21
C VAL A 365 -11.44 -30.58 20.51
N HIS A 366 -10.90 -29.42 20.92
CA HIS A 366 -9.58 -28.96 20.50
C HIS A 366 -8.53 -29.35 21.54
N ALA A 367 -7.50 -30.05 21.10
CA ALA A 367 -6.33 -30.43 21.89
C ALA A 367 -5.05 -29.93 21.23
N ARG A 368 -4.02 -29.68 22.05
CA ARG A 368 -2.68 -29.31 21.59
C ARG A 368 -1.61 -30.00 22.40
N ASN A 369 -0.43 -30.17 21.81
CA ASN A 369 0.74 -30.57 22.57
C ASN A 369 1.02 -29.51 23.68
N PRO A 370 1.19 -29.91 24.96
CA PRO A 370 1.52 -28.98 26.07
C PRO A 370 2.82 -28.19 25.85
N GLY A 371 3.69 -28.63 24.93
CA GLY A 371 4.94 -27.95 24.61
C GLY A 371 6.10 -28.41 25.48
N SER A 372 7.33 -28.16 25.01
CA SER A 372 8.57 -28.44 25.75
C SER A 372 9.60 -27.35 25.45
N VAL A 373 10.69 -27.27 26.24
CA VAL A 373 11.76 -26.25 26.08
C VAL A 373 12.35 -26.25 24.67
N LYS A 374 12.37 -27.39 23.98
CA LYS A 374 12.79 -27.53 22.58
C LYS A 374 11.70 -28.21 21.77
N GLU A 375 11.10 -27.48 20.84
CA GLU A 375 10.12 -28.06 19.92
C GLU A 375 10.77 -29.14 19.03
N THR A 376 10.20 -30.34 19.05
CA THR A 376 10.70 -31.46 18.23
C THR A 376 9.88 -31.55 16.94
N VAL A 377 10.37 -30.88 15.89
CA VAL A 377 9.73 -30.89 14.57
C VAL A 377 9.87 -32.26 13.88
N MET A 378 11.05 -32.88 14.00
CA MET A 378 11.36 -34.20 13.44
C MET A 378 11.35 -35.24 14.55
N MET A 379 10.39 -36.17 14.49
CA MET A 379 10.16 -37.17 15.54
C MET A 379 10.69 -38.56 15.13
N PRO A 380 11.30 -39.34 16.04
CA PRO A 380 11.67 -40.74 15.78
C PRO A 380 10.44 -41.62 15.49
N LYS A 381 10.64 -42.75 14.80
CA LYS A 381 9.55 -43.67 14.40
C LYS A 381 8.69 -44.13 15.59
N GLU A 382 9.30 -44.49 16.71
CA GLU A 382 8.56 -44.93 17.91
C GLU A 382 7.72 -43.79 18.52
N GLY A 383 8.25 -42.57 18.55
CA GLY A 383 7.48 -41.39 18.94
C GLY A 383 6.29 -41.13 18.01
N GLN A 384 6.47 -41.33 16.70
CA GLN A 384 5.39 -41.18 15.73
C GLN A 384 4.28 -42.22 15.96
N LYS A 385 4.64 -43.50 16.18
CA LYS A 385 3.67 -44.55 16.50
C LYS A 385 2.88 -44.24 17.78
N ASN A 386 3.56 -43.81 18.84
CA ASN A 386 2.91 -43.45 20.10
C ASN A 386 1.95 -42.27 19.94
N LEU A 387 2.36 -41.24 19.19
CA LEU A 387 1.50 -40.10 18.89
C LEU A 387 0.29 -40.53 18.06
N ILE A 388 0.49 -41.32 16.99
CA ILE A 388 -0.62 -41.80 16.16
C ILE A 388 -1.60 -42.64 17.00
N GLY A 389 -1.09 -43.54 17.85
CA GLY A 389 -1.90 -44.34 18.76
C GLY A 389 -2.76 -43.49 19.69
N ASP A 390 -2.16 -42.49 20.35
CA ASP A 390 -2.90 -41.52 21.17
C ASP A 390 -3.99 -40.81 20.36
N LEU A 391 -3.67 -40.28 19.18
CA LEU A 391 -4.63 -39.57 18.34
C LEU A 391 -5.81 -40.43 17.89
N LEU A 392 -5.58 -41.70 17.57
CA LEU A 392 -6.63 -42.61 17.10
C LEU A 392 -7.59 -43.05 18.22
N THR A 393 -7.11 -43.11 19.46
CA THR A 393 -7.90 -43.51 20.64
C THR A 393 -8.72 -42.38 21.27
N ARG A 394 -8.44 -41.12 20.91
CA ARG A 394 -9.19 -39.96 21.41
C ARG A 394 -10.66 -39.96 20.97
N PRO A 395 -11.58 -39.42 21.79
CA PRO A 395 -12.98 -39.23 21.40
C PRO A 395 -13.09 -38.40 20.12
N LYS A 396 -13.88 -38.89 19.15
CA LYS A 396 -14.12 -38.22 17.86
C LYS A 396 -15.50 -37.56 17.88
N PRO A 397 -15.70 -36.42 17.18
CA PRO A 397 -14.72 -35.66 16.40
C PRO A 397 -13.78 -34.82 17.29
N HIS A 398 -12.52 -34.69 16.92
CA HIS A 398 -11.57 -33.81 17.61
C HIS A 398 -10.57 -33.15 16.65
N VAL A 399 -9.87 -32.14 17.16
CA VAL A 399 -8.80 -31.44 16.46
C VAL A 399 -7.55 -31.47 17.30
N TYR A 400 -6.42 -31.88 16.72
CA TYR A 400 -5.14 -31.88 17.42
C TYR A 400 -4.12 -30.97 16.72
N SER A 401 -3.43 -30.15 17.51
CA SER A 401 -2.46 -29.16 17.01
C SER A 401 -1.06 -29.34 17.61
N GLN A 402 -0.03 -29.46 16.77
CA GLN A 402 1.36 -29.61 17.22
C GLN A 402 2.37 -29.06 16.19
N HIS A 403 3.48 -28.49 16.67
CA HIS A 403 4.63 -28.14 15.83
C HIS A 403 5.40 -29.41 15.45
N ILE A 404 5.04 -30.02 14.32
CA ILE A 404 5.62 -31.28 13.84
C ILE A 404 5.59 -31.36 12.31
N ALA A 405 6.57 -32.03 11.70
CA ALA A 405 6.56 -32.31 10.27
C ALA A 405 5.44 -33.29 9.89
N TYR A 406 5.04 -33.30 8.61
CA TYR A 406 4.05 -34.24 8.08
C TYR A 406 4.42 -35.69 8.40
N ILE A 407 3.44 -36.45 8.92
CA ILE A 407 3.56 -37.87 9.22
C ILE A 407 2.70 -38.63 8.23
N ASN A 408 3.29 -39.59 7.55
CA ASN A 408 2.52 -40.47 6.68
C ASN A 408 1.94 -41.64 7.50
N PHE A 409 0.62 -41.63 7.73
CA PHE A 409 -0.10 -42.66 8.48
C PHE A 409 -0.18 -43.99 7.71
N THR A 410 -0.22 -43.97 6.38
CA THR A 410 -0.31 -45.19 5.56
C THR A 410 0.96 -46.04 5.67
N ARG A 411 2.13 -45.42 5.91
CA ARG A 411 3.38 -46.14 6.22
C ARG A 411 3.33 -46.97 7.50
N TYR A 412 2.35 -46.73 8.36
CA TYR A 412 2.11 -47.50 9.57
C TYR A 412 0.88 -48.40 9.45
N HIS A 413 0.26 -48.49 8.27
CA HIS A 413 -1.01 -49.19 8.04
C HIS A 413 -2.14 -48.69 8.94
N LEU A 414 -2.16 -47.38 9.23
CA LEU A 414 -3.12 -46.73 10.11
C LEU A 414 -4.00 -45.73 9.35
N PRO A 415 -5.25 -45.49 9.81
CA PRO A 415 -6.21 -44.69 9.06
C PRO A 415 -5.79 -43.21 8.99
N ARG A 416 -5.92 -42.63 7.79
CA ARG A 416 -5.49 -41.25 7.49
C ARG A 416 -6.39 -40.19 8.16
N PRO A 417 -5.83 -39.14 8.79
CA PRO A 417 -6.61 -38.02 9.31
C PRO A 417 -6.88 -36.95 8.26
N ILE A 418 -7.66 -35.92 8.63
CA ILE A 418 -7.82 -34.70 7.83
C ILE A 418 -6.67 -33.76 8.13
N TYR A 419 -5.71 -33.61 7.21
CA TYR A 419 -4.60 -32.67 7.36
C TYR A 419 -4.99 -31.24 6.95
N ILE A 420 -4.66 -30.27 7.79
CA ILE A 420 -4.75 -28.83 7.45
C ILE A 420 -3.45 -28.12 7.84
N ASN A 421 -3.17 -26.99 7.19
CA ASN A 421 -2.10 -26.11 7.66
C ASN A 421 -2.31 -24.64 7.29
N LEU A 422 -1.39 -23.79 7.76
CA LEU A 422 -1.25 -22.40 7.34
C LEU A 422 0.18 -22.09 6.91
N VAL A 423 0.33 -21.26 5.88
CA VAL A 423 1.60 -20.69 5.41
C VAL A 423 1.56 -19.17 5.52
N ARG A 424 2.72 -18.52 5.36
CA ARG A 424 2.88 -17.07 5.32
C ARG A 424 4.04 -16.73 4.38
N ASP A 425 4.06 -15.51 3.84
CA ASP A 425 5.24 -15.01 3.13
C ASP A 425 6.52 -15.30 3.95
N PRO A 426 7.51 -16.01 3.38
CA PRO A 426 8.69 -16.44 4.13
C PRO A 426 9.46 -15.29 4.77
N ILE A 427 9.52 -14.13 4.13
CA ILE A 427 10.26 -12.96 4.60
C ILE A 427 9.52 -12.32 5.77
N GLU A 428 8.21 -12.08 5.62
CA GLU A 428 7.37 -11.56 6.71
C GLU A 428 7.36 -12.52 7.91
N ARG A 429 7.46 -13.83 7.67
CA ARG A 429 7.62 -14.84 8.71
C ARG A 429 8.97 -14.75 9.43
N ILE A 430 10.07 -14.54 8.70
CA ILE A 430 11.40 -14.28 9.27
C ILE A 430 11.41 -13.00 10.10
N ILE A 431 10.84 -11.91 9.57
CA ILE A 431 10.70 -10.63 10.30
C ILE A 431 9.92 -10.87 11.60
N SER A 432 8.80 -11.57 11.52
CA SER A 432 7.98 -11.89 12.69
C SER A 432 8.71 -12.75 13.72
N TRP A 433 9.52 -13.72 13.28
CA TRP A 433 10.33 -14.53 14.17
C TRP A 433 11.47 -13.73 14.82
N HIS A 434 12.20 -12.94 14.03
CA HIS A 434 13.35 -12.14 14.47
C HIS A 434 13.01 -11.27 15.68
N TYR A 435 11.91 -10.52 15.58
CA TYR A 435 11.47 -9.66 16.68
C TYR A 435 10.76 -10.42 17.79
N TYR A 436 10.21 -11.62 17.52
CA TYR A 436 9.51 -12.42 18.53
C TYR A 436 10.49 -12.99 19.56
N VAL A 437 11.58 -13.60 19.08
CA VAL A 437 12.60 -14.17 19.97
C VAL A 437 13.40 -13.09 20.71
N ARG A 438 13.34 -11.83 20.27
CA ARG A 438 14.00 -10.69 20.91
C ARG A 438 13.08 -9.88 21.82
N ALA A 439 11.82 -10.30 21.98
CA ALA A 439 10.89 -9.57 22.81
C ALA A 439 11.10 -9.89 24.30
N ARG A 440 11.25 -8.89 25.16
CA ARG A 440 11.41 -9.08 26.62
C ARG A 440 10.27 -9.90 27.25
N TRP A 441 9.04 -9.72 26.76
CA TRP A 441 7.88 -10.45 27.25
C TRP A 441 7.97 -11.97 27.00
N TYR A 442 8.68 -12.41 25.94
CA TYR A 442 8.87 -13.82 25.63
C TYR A 442 9.66 -14.54 26.75
N TYR A 443 10.76 -13.93 27.21
CA TYR A 443 11.58 -14.48 28.29
C TYR A 443 10.85 -14.45 29.64
N ASN A 444 10.08 -13.40 29.91
CA ASN A 444 9.26 -13.31 31.11
C ASN A 444 8.17 -14.40 31.14
N ASP A 445 7.51 -14.65 30.01
CA ASP A 445 6.50 -15.71 29.87
C ASP A 445 7.10 -17.11 30.02
N MET A 446 8.30 -17.34 29.47
CA MET A 446 9.02 -18.61 29.66
C MET A 446 9.42 -18.83 31.11
N LYS A 447 9.92 -17.80 31.80
CA LYS A 447 10.24 -17.86 33.24
C LYS A 447 9.00 -18.17 34.09
N ALA A 448 7.86 -17.57 33.75
CA ALA A 448 6.60 -17.84 34.44
C ALA A 448 6.10 -19.29 34.23
N LYS A 449 6.34 -19.90 33.07
CA LYS A 449 5.87 -21.26 32.74
C LYS A 449 6.81 -22.38 33.19
N LEU A 450 8.12 -22.15 33.12
CA LEU A 450 9.14 -23.18 33.29
C LEU A 450 9.97 -23.03 34.57
N GLY A 451 9.81 -21.93 35.31
CA GLY A 451 10.55 -21.67 36.54
C GLY A 451 12.07 -21.64 36.30
N GLU A 452 12.81 -22.43 37.05
CA GLU A 452 14.28 -22.56 36.95
C GLU A 452 14.74 -23.21 35.63
N ASN A 453 13.87 -23.94 34.93
CA ASN A 453 14.18 -24.56 33.63
C ASN A 453 14.02 -23.59 32.44
N ALA A 454 13.72 -22.32 32.69
CA ALA A 454 13.57 -21.30 31.65
C ALA A 454 14.91 -20.80 31.13
N ILE A 455 14.93 -20.34 29.88
CA ILE A 455 16.11 -19.69 29.28
C ILE A 455 16.33 -18.34 29.98
N GLU A 456 17.58 -18.07 30.39
CA GLU A 456 17.96 -16.79 30.98
C GLU A 456 17.73 -15.61 30.01
N MET A 457 17.46 -14.43 30.58
CA MET A 457 17.22 -13.23 29.78
C MET A 457 18.51 -12.81 29.05
N PRO A 458 18.50 -12.66 27.71
CA PRO A 458 19.67 -12.23 26.95
C PRO A 458 20.06 -10.78 27.21
N SER A 459 21.23 -10.39 26.72
CA SER A 459 21.73 -9.01 26.77
C SER A 459 20.83 -8.02 26.02
N ASP A 460 20.88 -6.75 26.44
CA ASP A 460 20.17 -5.67 25.76
C ASP A 460 20.62 -5.47 24.31
N GLU A 461 21.87 -5.82 23.98
CA GLU A 461 22.35 -5.81 22.59
C GLU A 461 21.58 -6.81 21.73
N PHE A 462 21.36 -8.04 22.23
CA PHE A 462 20.57 -9.04 21.53
C PHE A 462 19.11 -8.61 21.35
N LEU A 463 18.50 -8.11 22.43
CA LEU A 463 17.07 -7.73 22.46
C LEU A 463 16.77 -6.53 21.55
N ASN A 464 17.70 -5.58 21.42
CA ASN A 464 17.49 -4.35 20.65
C ASN A 464 17.94 -4.41 19.18
N MET A 465 18.58 -5.52 18.77
CA MET A 465 19.09 -5.71 17.41
C MET A 465 17.97 -5.72 16.35
N ASP A 466 18.00 -4.78 15.41
CA ASP A 466 17.14 -4.80 14.23
C ASP A 466 17.59 -5.82 13.17
N LEU A 467 16.66 -6.17 12.28
CA LEU A 467 16.90 -7.20 11.27
C LEU A 467 17.95 -6.77 10.23
N ASP A 468 17.97 -5.50 9.84
CA ASP A 468 18.94 -4.96 8.89
C ASP A 468 20.38 -5.12 9.40
N THR A 469 20.61 -4.79 10.67
CA THR A 469 21.88 -4.98 11.35
C THR A 469 22.23 -6.46 11.48
N CYS A 470 21.26 -7.29 11.82
CA CYS A 470 21.44 -8.74 11.96
C CYS A 470 21.90 -9.39 10.64
N VAL A 471 21.26 -9.03 9.52
CA VAL A 471 21.61 -9.53 8.18
C VAL A 471 22.97 -8.98 7.74
N ARG A 472 23.24 -7.69 7.96
CA ARG A 472 24.52 -7.05 7.59
C ARG A 472 25.72 -7.62 8.36
N LYS A 473 25.52 -7.96 9.63
CA LYS A 473 26.56 -8.58 10.48
C LYS A 473 26.74 -10.08 10.23
N HIS A 474 25.95 -10.68 9.33
CA HIS A 474 25.93 -12.13 9.11
C HIS A 474 25.74 -12.92 10.42
N ASP A 475 24.84 -12.45 11.28
CA ASP A 475 24.52 -13.14 12.52
C ASP A 475 23.90 -14.53 12.21
N PRO A 476 24.27 -15.61 12.94
CA PRO A 476 23.74 -16.95 12.71
C PRO A 476 22.20 -17.06 12.73
N LEU A 477 21.50 -16.18 13.45
CA LEU A 477 20.03 -16.13 13.49
C LEU A 477 19.39 -15.53 12.23
N CYS A 478 20.15 -14.76 11.45
CA CYS A 478 19.68 -14.03 10.26
C CYS A 478 20.47 -14.37 9.00
N THR A 479 21.28 -15.43 9.04
CA THR A 479 22.02 -15.95 7.90
C THR A 479 21.30 -17.17 7.33
N PHE A 480 21.16 -17.23 6.01
CA PHE A 480 20.32 -18.20 5.30
C PHE A 480 21.14 -18.90 4.19
N GLU A 481 21.87 -19.94 4.57
CA GLU A 481 22.75 -20.67 3.66
C GLU A 481 22.04 -21.83 2.97
N GLN A 482 22.11 -21.84 1.63
CA GLN A 482 21.55 -22.87 0.77
C GLN A 482 22.07 -24.27 1.15
N MET A 483 21.20 -25.28 1.17
CA MET A 483 21.51 -26.68 1.52
C MET A 483 22.02 -26.92 2.95
N GLN A 484 22.11 -25.89 3.80
CA GLN A 484 22.53 -26.04 5.18
C GLN A 484 21.58 -26.99 5.93
N VAL A 485 22.10 -28.09 6.48
CA VAL A 485 21.30 -29.12 7.16
C VAL A 485 21.08 -28.78 8.64
N LYS A 486 22.12 -28.33 9.35
CA LYS A 486 22.04 -27.93 10.76
C LYS A 486 22.23 -26.43 10.91
N ASN A 487 21.32 -25.76 11.61
CA ASN A 487 21.46 -24.36 12.00
C ASN A 487 21.82 -24.27 13.50
N PRO A 488 22.90 -23.56 13.90
CA PRO A 488 23.17 -23.24 15.29
C PRO A 488 22.00 -22.53 16.01
N ALA A 489 21.22 -21.74 15.26
CA ALA A 489 20.09 -20.94 15.73
C ALA A 489 18.71 -21.65 15.66
N GLY A 490 18.67 -22.93 15.27
CA GLY A 490 17.44 -23.71 15.13
C GLY A 490 16.72 -23.54 13.78
N ASP A 491 15.71 -24.39 13.55
CA ASP A 491 15.09 -24.60 12.23
C ASP A 491 13.83 -23.77 11.97
N HIS A 492 13.68 -22.64 12.69
CA HIS A 492 12.57 -21.71 12.52
C HIS A 492 12.47 -21.10 11.12
N ARG A 493 13.51 -21.23 10.29
CA ARG A 493 13.62 -20.65 8.94
C ARG A 493 12.89 -21.46 7.87
N ARG A 494 12.46 -22.70 8.15
CA ARG A 494 11.93 -23.65 7.15
C ARG A 494 10.44 -23.89 7.34
N GLN A 495 9.58 -23.36 6.46
CA GLN A 495 8.17 -23.78 6.45
C GLN A 495 7.98 -25.05 5.61
N THR A 496 8.76 -25.22 4.52
CA THR A 496 8.75 -26.43 3.69
C THR A 496 8.96 -27.72 4.48
N LEU A 497 9.80 -27.68 5.54
CA LEU A 497 10.08 -28.80 6.44
C LEU A 497 8.80 -29.40 7.06
N PHE A 498 7.79 -28.56 7.34
CA PHE A 498 6.55 -29.03 7.95
C PHE A 498 5.69 -29.87 6.98
N PHE A 499 5.91 -29.72 5.68
CA PHE A 499 5.14 -30.40 4.63
C PHE A 499 5.92 -31.51 3.93
N CYS A 500 7.25 -31.39 3.79
CA CYS A 500 8.08 -32.43 3.16
C CYS A 500 8.06 -33.77 3.93
N GLY A 501 7.95 -33.71 5.26
CA GLY A 501 7.75 -34.86 6.14
C GLY A 501 9.02 -35.36 6.82
N MET A 502 8.97 -36.61 7.32
CA MET A 502 9.94 -37.14 8.30
C MET A 502 11.27 -37.65 7.70
N ASN A 503 11.50 -37.54 6.39
CA ASN A 503 12.76 -37.97 5.78
C ASN A 503 13.87 -36.92 6.03
N ARG A 504 14.76 -37.17 7.00
CA ARG A 504 15.83 -36.22 7.35
C ARG A 504 16.79 -35.93 6.20
N LYS A 505 17.14 -36.94 5.38
CA LYS A 505 18.10 -36.74 4.28
C LYS A 505 17.53 -35.84 3.18
N LEU A 506 16.24 -36.01 2.89
CA LEU A 506 15.54 -35.27 1.84
C LEU A 506 15.07 -33.88 2.31
N CYS A 507 14.49 -33.80 3.52
CA CYS A 507 13.72 -32.63 3.95
C CYS A 507 14.48 -31.63 4.83
N MET A 508 15.63 -32.02 5.42
CA MET A 508 16.42 -31.10 6.26
C MET A 508 17.29 -30.10 5.51
N PRO A 509 17.83 -30.38 4.31
CA PRO A 509 18.61 -29.38 3.56
C PRO A 509 17.80 -28.10 3.33
N PHE A 510 18.30 -26.97 3.83
CA PHE A 510 17.59 -25.68 3.76
C PHE A 510 17.39 -25.20 2.32
N ASN A 511 16.19 -24.70 2.03
CA ASN A 511 15.81 -24.13 0.73
C ASN A 511 16.13 -25.10 -0.44
N SER A 512 16.08 -26.42 -0.21
CA SER A 512 16.34 -27.43 -1.22
C SER A 512 15.17 -27.59 -2.19
N GLU A 513 15.48 -27.70 -3.48
CA GLU A 513 14.48 -27.96 -4.52
C GLU A 513 13.78 -29.30 -4.30
N MET A 514 14.52 -30.37 -3.98
CA MET A 514 13.93 -31.69 -3.72
C MET A 514 12.97 -31.67 -2.52
N ALA A 515 13.34 -30.94 -1.46
CA ALA A 515 12.48 -30.78 -0.28
C ALA A 515 11.20 -30.00 -0.63
N MET A 516 11.33 -28.94 -1.43
CA MET A 516 10.22 -28.11 -1.89
C MET A 516 9.28 -28.91 -2.81
N GLN A 517 9.80 -29.65 -3.78
CA GLN A 517 8.98 -30.48 -4.67
C GLN A 517 8.25 -31.59 -3.91
N LYS A 518 8.93 -32.24 -2.96
CA LYS A 518 8.27 -33.23 -2.09
C LYS A 518 7.18 -32.59 -1.24
N ALA A 519 7.41 -31.40 -0.70
CA ALA A 519 6.43 -30.65 0.06
C ALA A 519 5.20 -30.29 -0.79
N LYS A 520 5.37 -29.82 -2.04
CA LYS A 520 4.27 -29.54 -2.97
C LYS A 520 3.42 -30.78 -3.21
N HIS A 521 4.06 -31.89 -3.57
CA HIS A 521 3.37 -33.16 -3.81
C HIS A 521 2.62 -33.65 -2.56
N THR A 522 3.20 -33.52 -1.38
CA THR A 522 2.50 -33.86 -0.13
C THR A 522 1.30 -32.94 0.13
N VAL A 523 1.39 -31.65 -0.16
CA VAL A 523 0.24 -30.73 -0.06
C VAL A 523 -0.89 -31.15 -1.00
N GLU A 524 -0.57 -31.53 -2.24
CA GLU A 524 -1.57 -31.97 -3.23
C GLU A 524 -2.23 -33.28 -2.86
N ALA A 525 -1.46 -34.26 -2.37
CA ALA A 525 -1.96 -35.60 -2.12
C ALA A 525 -2.62 -35.78 -0.74
N GLU A 526 -2.22 -34.97 0.26
CA GLU A 526 -2.51 -35.27 1.67
C GLU A 526 -3.29 -34.17 2.39
N TYR A 527 -3.11 -32.89 2.04
CA TYR A 527 -3.70 -31.78 2.79
C TYR A 527 -5.06 -31.40 2.25
N ALA A 528 -6.09 -31.33 3.11
CA ALA A 528 -7.40 -30.82 2.74
C ALA A 528 -7.34 -29.33 2.37
N VAL A 529 -6.82 -28.50 3.28
CA VAL A 529 -6.67 -27.04 3.05
C VAL A 529 -5.35 -26.55 3.63
N VAL A 530 -4.60 -25.78 2.84
CA VAL A 530 -3.42 -25.01 3.30
C VAL A 530 -3.70 -23.54 3.04
N GLY A 531 -4.00 -22.80 4.11
CA GLY A 531 -4.43 -21.40 4.04
C GLY A 531 -3.33 -20.38 4.32
N THR A 532 -3.67 -19.09 4.24
CA THR A 532 -2.84 -17.96 4.70
C THR A 532 -3.73 -16.87 5.31
N TRP A 533 -3.29 -16.24 6.40
CA TRP A 533 -4.00 -15.08 6.96
C TRP A 533 -3.83 -13.81 6.13
N GLU A 534 -2.90 -13.77 5.19
CA GLU A 534 -2.82 -12.68 4.21
C GLU A 534 -4.07 -12.66 3.31
N ASP A 535 -4.70 -13.83 3.13
CA ASP A 535 -5.97 -14.03 2.42
C ASP A 535 -6.99 -14.70 3.37
N THR A 536 -7.20 -14.06 4.53
CA THR A 536 -8.02 -14.61 5.64
C THR A 536 -9.41 -15.07 5.17
N ASN A 537 -10.11 -14.23 4.43
CA ASN A 537 -11.48 -14.51 4.01
C ASN A 537 -11.56 -15.73 3.08
N ILE A 538 -10.66 -15.80 2.09
CA ILE A 538 -10.54 -16.93 1.17
C ILE A 538 -10.26 -18.20 1.96
N THR A 539 -9.27 -18.16 2.85
CA THR A 539 -8.91 -19.30 3.72
C THR A 539 -10.11 -19.82 4.51
N LEU A 540 -10.87 -18.93 5.16
CA LEU A 540 -12.04 -19.33 5.95
C LEU A 540 -13.17 -19.87 5.07
N THR A 541 -13.35 -19.33 3.87
CA THR A 541 -14.34 -19.83 2.90
C THR A 541 -14.04 -21.26 2.49
N VAL A 542 -12.79 -21.53 2.11
CA VAL A 542 -12.38 -22.85 1.64
C VAL A 542 -12.51 -23.85 2.80
N LEU A 543 -12.08 -23.49 4.01
CA LEU A 543 -12.26 -24.33 5.20
C LEU A 543 -13.74 -24.64 5.49
N GLU A 544 -14.62 -23.64 5.44
CA GLU A 544 -16.07 -23.81 5.65
C GLU A 544 -16.71 -24.81 4.69
N ASN A 545 -16.29 -24.80 3.42
CA ASN A 545 -16.90 -25.62 2.37
C ASN A 545 -16.25 -27.00 2.24
N TYR A 546 -14.93 -27.11 2.41
CA TYR A 546 -14.21 -28.37 2.25
C TYR A 546 -14.22 -29.20 3.53
N ILE A 547 -14.32 -28.58 4.71
CA ILE A 547 -14.30 -29.27 6.01
C ILE A 547 -15.45 -28.78 6.92
N PRO A 548 -16.72 -28.81 6.46
CA PRO A 548 -17.85 -28.14 7.12
C PRO A 548 -18.09 -28.66 8.53
N ARG A 549 -17.86 -29.95 8.80
CA ARG A 549 -18.05 -30.51 10.15
C ARG A 549 -17.21 -29.82 11.22
N TYR A 550 -16.02 -29.35 10.86
CA TYR A 550 -15.10 -28.66 11.80
C TYR A 550 -15.18 -27.14 11.65
N PHE A 551 -15.40 -26.64 10.43
CA PHE A 551 -15.26 -25.22 10.11
C PHE A 551 -16.54 -24.53 9.67
N ARG A 552 -17.73 -25.15 9.74
CA ARG A 552 -18.99 -24.44 9.50
C ARG A 552 -19.09 -23.22 10.41
N HIS A 553 -19.43 -22.07 9.83
CA HIS A 553 -19.46 -20.75 10.48
C HIS A 553 -18.09 -20.22 10.94
N ALA A 554 -16.96 -20.72 10.41
CA ALA A 554 -15.63 -20.21 10.74
C ALA A 554 -15.43 -18.73 10.43
N LYS A 555 -15.98 -18.21 9.33
CA LYS A 555 -15.96 -16.77 9.03
C LYS A 555 -16.62 -15.97 10.13
N VAL A 556 -17.85 -16.35 10.46
CA VAL A 556 -18.65 -15.67 11.49
C VAL A 556 -17.93 -15.73 12.84
N ALA A 557 -17.45 -16.91 13.25
CA ALA A 557 -16.74 -17.09 14.52
C ALA A 557 -15.41 -16.33 14.60
N TYR A 558 -14.69 -16.17 13.47
CA TYR A 558 -13.46 -15.41 13.38
C TYR A 558 -13.71 -13.91 13.49
N TYR A 559 -14.67 -13.40 12.71
CA TYR A 559 -14.96 -11.97 12.65
C TYR A 559 -15.68 -11.46 13.91
N LEU A 560 -16.61 -12.23 14.50
CA LEU A 560 -17.16 -11.92 15.84
C LEU A 560 -16.08 -11.92 16.94
N GLY A 561 -15.01 -12.67 16.75
CA GLY A 561 -13.88 -12.75 17.65
C GLY A 561 -12.73 -11.81 17.37
N GLU A 562 -12.82 -10.96 16.34
CA GLU A 562 -11.66 -10.32 15.72
C GLU A 562 -10.87 -9.47 16.70
N GLU A 563 -11.51 -8.72 17.60
CA GLU A 563 -10.78 -7.91 18.59
C GLU A 563 -9.87 -8.76 19.49
N ARG A 564 -10.29 -9.97 19.85
CA ARG A 564 -9.50 -10.89 20.68
C ARG A 564 -8.54 -11.72 19.82
N LEU A 565 -8.97 -12.17 18.65
CA LEU A 565 -8.21 -13.01 17.72
C LEU A 565 -7.08 -12.25 17.01
N SER A 566 -7.28 -10.97 16.70
CA SER A 566 -6.29 -10.08 16.07
C SER A 566 -5.30 -9.46 17.05
N ARG A 567 -5.60 -9.46 18.36
CA ARG A 567 -4.69 -9.05 19.44
C ARG A 567 -3.79 -10.19 19.91
N ILE A 568 -4.19 -11.45 19.70
CA ILE A 568 -3.37 -12.62 20.04
C ILE A 568 -2.07 -12.57 19.21
N ASN A 569 -0.94 -12.44 19.91
CA ASN A 569 0.42 -12.45 19.36
C ASN A 569 0.81 -11.30 18.42
N ARG A 570 0.24 -10.09 18.59
CA ARG A 570 0.87 -8.90 17.99
C ARG A 570 2.22 -8.67 18.67
N ASN A 571 3.27 -8.63 17.86
CA ASN A 571 4.55 -8.19 18.34
C ASN A 571 4.59 -6.66 18.22
N ASN A 572 4.57 -5.94 19.34
CA ASN A 572 4.50 -4.47 19.35
C ASN A 572 5.76 -3.78 18.79
N ILE A 573 6.77 -4.56 18.38
CA ILE A 573 8.03 -4.10 17.81
C ILE A 573 8.14 -4.70 16.40
N THR A 574 7.42 -4.13 15.43
CA THR A 574 7.72 -4.34 14.01
C THR A 574 8.37 -3.07 13.50
N ARG A 575 9.70 -3.07 13.42
CA ARG A 575 10.45 -1.98 12.80
C ARG A 575 10.39 -2.14 11.28
N ILE A 576 10.42 -1.03 10.56
CA ILE A 576 10.51 -1.00 9.10
C ILE A 576 11.85 -1.62 8.72
N VAL A 577 11.83 -2.61 7.83
CA VAL A 577 13.02 -3.30 7.30
C VAL A 577 13.35 -2.70 5.93
N SER A 578 14.63 -2.44 5.65
CA SER A 578 15.04 -1.84 4.38
C SER A 578 14.75 -2.75 3.18
N ASP A 579 14.57 -2.13 2.02
CA ASP A 579 14.39 -2.86 0.76
C ASP A 579 15.63 -3.68 0.38
N GLU A 580 16.83 -3.23 0.76
CA GLU A 580 18.09 -3.96 0.58
C GLU A 580 18.05 -5.29 1.34
N THR A 581 17.73 -5.26 2.64
CA THR A 581 17.58 -6.47 3.46
C THR A 581 16.50 -7.39 2.90
N ARG A 582 15.36 -6.85 2.48
CA ARG A 582 14.30 -7.65 1.83
C ARG A 582 14.80 -8.33 0.55
N GLN A 583 15.60 -7.66 -0.28
CA GLN A 583 16.16 -8.25 -1.49
C GLN A 583 17.18 -9.36 -1.18
N ILE A 584 18.03 -9.19 -0.17
CA ILE A 584 18.96 -10.24 0.29
C ILE A 584 18.17 -11.47 0.74
N LEU A 585 17.13 -11.29 1.54
CA LEU A 585 16.28 -12.38 2.01
C LEU A 585 15.53 -13.06 0.84
N ARG A 586 15.01 -12.30 -0.13
CA ARG A 586 14.39 -12.87 -1.35
C ARG A 586 15.33 -13.78 -2.12
N LYS A 587 16.61 -13.40 -2.25
CA LYS A 587 17.62 -14.21 -2.94
C LYS A 587 17.95 -15.51 -2.20
N ASN A 588 17.89 -15.49 -0.87
CA ASN A 588 18.27 -16.66 -0.04
C ASN A 588 17.10 -17.61 0.29
N LEU A 589 15.85 -17.23 -0.03
CA LEU A 589 14.63 -17.97 0.32
C LEU A 589 13.81 -18.38 -0.91
N THR A 590 14.44 -18.52 -2.08
CA THR A 590 13.77 -18.74 -3.37
C THR A 590 12.76 -19.91 -3.36
N ASN A 591 13.15 -21.09 -2.89
CA ASN A 591 12.31 -22.29 -2.89
C ASN A 591 11.26 -22.26 -1.76
N GLU A 592 11.54 -21.56 -0.64
CA GLU A 592 10.53 -21.28 0.40
C GLU A 592 9.44 -20.33 -0.12
N ILE A 593 9.80 -19.33 -0.94
CA ILE A 593 8.88 -18.39 -1.59
C ILE A 593 8.06 -19.14 -2.66
N GLU A 594 8.70 -19.95 -3.49
CA GLU A 594 8.01 -20.75 -4.50
C GLU A 594 6.99 -21.71 -3.87
N PHE A 595 7.35 -22.36 -2.76
CA PHE A 595 6.43 -23.22 -2.02
C PHE A 595 5.24 -22.44 -1.43
N TYR A 596 5.47 -21.23 -0.92
CA TYR A 596 4.40 -20.34 -0.44
C TYR A 596 3.43 -19.98 -1.57
N GLU A 597 3.95 -19.52 -2.71
CA GLU A 597 3.12 -19.13 -3.87
C GLU A 597 2.34 -20.33 -4.41
N PHE A 598 2.93 -21.52 -4.44
CA PHE A 598 2.24 -22.75 -4.77
C PHE A 598 1.04 -23.03 -3.85
N CYS A 599 1.21 -22.92 -2.53
CA CYS A 599 0.13 -23.13 -1.58
C CYS A 599 -0.99 -22.09 -1.77
N LYS A 600 -0.63 -20.84 -2.04
CA LYS A 600 -1.56 -19.74 -2.31
C LYS A 600 -2.34 -19.97 -3.61
N GLN A 601 -1.66 -20.37 -4.68
CA GLN A 601 -2.29 -20.75 -5.95
C GLN A 601 -3.27 -21.89 -5.77
N ARG A 602 -2.91 -22.94 -5.01
CA ARG A 602 -3.82 -24.05 -4.70
C ARG A 602 -5.05 -23.60 -3.93
N LEU A 603 -4.88 -22.76 -2.90
CA LEU A 603 -5.99 -22.19 -2.13
C LEU A 603 -6.95 -21.41 -3.03
N TYR A 604 -6.39 -20.64 -3.97
CA TYR A 604 -7.13 -19.86 -4.95
C TYR A 604 -7.88 -20.73 -5.95
N LEU A 605 -7.30 -21.83 -6.41
CA LEU A 605 -7.99 -22.83 -7.23
C LEU A 605 -9.15 -23.48 -6.45
N GLN A 606 -8.93 -23.86 -5.19
CA GLN A 606 -9.98 -24.42 -4.33
C GLN A 606 -11.14 -23.44 -4.13
N TYR A 607 -10.84 -22.15 -3.95
CA TYR A 607 -11.83 -21.10 -3.84
C TYR A 607 -12.60 -20.88 -5.14
N ALA A 608 -11.90 -20.81 -6.28
CA ALA A 608 -12.52 -20.64 -7.60
C ALA A 608 -13.42 -21.82 -7.97
N ALA A 609 -13.03 -23.06 -7.63
CA ALA A 609 -13.80 -24.26 -7.88
C ALA A 609 -15.14 -24.31 -7.13
N LEU A 610 -15.31 -23.49 -6.08
CA LEU A 610 -16.61 -23.32 -5.39
C LEU A 610 -17.59 -22.43 -6.16
N GLY A 611 -17.25 -21.99 -7.38
CA GLY A 611 -18.06 -21.09 -8.20
C GLY A 611 -18.05 -19.63 -7.72
N LYS A 612 -17.13 -19.27 -6.81
CA LYS A 612 -17.01 -17.94 -6.23
C LYS A 612 -15.98 -17.10 -7.00
N LYS A 613 -16.32 -15.87 -7.39
CA LYS A 613 -15.36 -14.95 -8.01
C LYS A 613 -14.51 -14.25 -6.94
N PHE A 614 -13.26 -13.93 -7.28
CA PHE A 614 -12.41 -13.09 -6.43
C PHE A 614 -13.11 -11.74 -6.18
N GLY A 615 -13.39 -11.43 -4.90
CA GLY A 615 -14.04 -10.18 -4.47
C GLY A 615 -15.52 -10.26 -4.08
N GLU A 616 -16.15 -11.43 -4.10
CA GLU A 616 -17.57 -11.59 -3.70
C GLU A 616 -17.80 -11.75 -2.18
N ASP A 617 -16.79 -12.16 -1.41
CA ASP A 617 -17.01 -12.74 -0.07
C ASP A 617 -16.56 -11.88 1.14
N ASP A 618 -16.11 -10.62 0.98
CA ASP A 618 -15.40 -9.82 2.03
C ASP A 618 -16.28 -9.28 3.19
N TYR A 619 -17.45 -9.86 3.40
CA TYR A 619 -18.61 -9.08 3.77
C TYR A 619 -19.41 -9.67 4.93
N LEU A 620 -18.78 -9.88 6.08
CA LEU A 620 -19.55 -10.07 7.32
C LEU A 620 -18.75 -9.71 8.59
N LEU A 621 -18.95 -8.48 9.08
CA LEU A 621 -18.49 -8.03 10.41
C LEU A 621 -19.62 -7.25 11.10
N MET A 622 -20.18 -7.82 12.17
CA MET A 622 -21.16 -7.22 13.09
C MET A 622 -20.50 -7.02 14.47
N PRO A 623 -20.61 -5.85 15.13
CA PRO A 623 -20.21 -5.68 16.54
C PRO A 623 -21.31 -6.16 17.50
N GLU A 624 -20.93 -6.91 18.54
CA GLU A 624 -21.76 -7.21 19.71
C GLU A 624 -21.84 -5.98 20.64
N LEU A 625 -23.06 -5.57 20.99
CA LEU A 625 -23.35 -4.59 22.03
C LEU A 625 -23.09 -5.22 23.40
N ARG A 626 -22.23 -4.58 24.21
CA ARG A 626 -22.13 -4.88 25.65
C ARG A 626 -23.40 -4.40 26.34
N GLY A 627 -24.15 -5.35 26.89
CA GLY A 627 -25.09 -5.13 27.98
C GLY A 627 -24.96 -6.30 28.94
N ASP A 628 -24.52 -6.03 30.16
CA ASP A 628 -24.58 -6.98 31.26
C ASP A 628 -26.06 -7.26 31.55
N ASP A 629 -26.52 -8.48 31.28
CA ASP A 629 -27.58 -9.22 32.00
C ASP A 629 -27.90 -10.50 31.19
N ALA A 630 -27.06 -11.52 31.36
CA ALA A 630 -27.16 -12.79 30.65
C ALA A 630 -27.93 -13.84 31.46
N LYS A 631 -29.25 -13.87 31.27
CA LYS A 631 -30.08 -15.08 31.36
C LYS A 631 -31.20 -14.94 30.32
N ASP A 632 -31.14 -15.79 29.29
CA ASP A 632 -32.15 -16.10 28.24
C ASP A 632 -31.61 -15.95 26.80
N ASP A 633 -30.71 -16.86 26.40
CA ASP A 633 -30.03 -16.86 25.09
C ASP A 633 -30.55 -17.92 24.09
N TYR A 634 -31.78 -18.44 24.29
CA TYR A 634 -32.40 -19.38 23.34
C TYR A 634 -33.48 -18.75 22.44
N ASP A 635 -34.06 -17.61 22.82
CA ASP A 635 -35.19 -17.00 22.09
C ASP A 635 -34.74 -15.97 21.01
N PHE A 636 -33.54 -15.39 21.16
CA PHE A 636 -33.00 -14.37 20.23
C PHE A 636 -32.67 -14.92 18.83
N ARG A 637 -32.39 -16.22 18.70
CA ARG A 637 -32.04 -16.86 17.41
C ARG A 637 -33.22 -17.02 16.47
N PHE A 638 -34.45 -17.11 17.00
CA PHE A 638 -35.66 -17.29 16.19
C PHE A 638 -36.19 -15.95 15.63
N LEU A 639 -36.04 -14.85 16.37
CA LEU A 639 -36.38 -13.49 15.95
C LEU A 639 -35.47 -12.94 14.84
N PHE A 640 -34.17 -13.28 14.85
CA PHE A 640 -33.20 -12.78 13.86
C PHE A 640 -33.43 -13.32 12.44
N LEU A 641 -34.01 -14.52 12.31
CA LEU A 641 -34.32 -15.13 11.00
C LEU A 641 -35.62 -14.58 10.40
N TRP A 642 -36.57 -14.14 11.23
CA TRP A 642 -37.84 -13.53 10.81
C TRP A 642 -37.68 -12.07 10.32
N GLN A 643 -36.66 -11.35 10.80
CA GLN A 643 -36.37 -9.96 10.41
C GLN A 643 -35.62 -9.80 9.06
N LEU A 644 -35.14 -10.88 8.45
CA LEU A 644 -34.39 -10.86 7.18
C LEU A 644 -35.31 -11.04 5.95
N GLN A 645 -36.46 -10.36 5.93
CA GLN A 645 -37.27 -10.19 4.71
C GLN A 645 -36.92 -8.85 4.07
N ALA A 646 -36.72 -8.84 2.75
CA ALA A 646 -36.35 -7.62 2.02
C ALA A 646 -37.38 -6.49 2.23
N SER A 647 -38.66 -6.82 2.39
CA SER A 647 -39.75 -5.90 2.73
C SER A 647 -39.56 -5.19 4.08
N ASN A 648 -39.13 -5.90 5.12
CA ASN A 648 -38.95 -5.35 6.48
C ASN A 648 -37.75 -4.40 6.58
N LEU A 649 -36.80 -4.52 5.65
CA LEU A 649 -35.62 -3.65 5.55
C LEU A 649 -35.81 -2.53 4.49
N ASN A 650 -36.99 -2.46 3.86
CA ASN A 650 -37.32 -1.50 2.84
C ASN A 650 -38.04 -0.26 3.40
N ASN A 651 -37.27 0.79 3.71
CA ASN A 651 -37.85 2.06 4.14
C ASN A 651 -38.46 2.90 2.99
N THR A 652 -38.33 2.50 1.72
CA THR A 652 -38.91 3.27 0.59
C THR A 652 -40.42 3.21 0.56
N GLN A 653 -41.03 2.19 1.17
CA GLN A 653 -42.49 2.08 1.34
C GLN A 653 -43.08 3.20 2.22
N LEU A 654 -42.24 3.88 3.01
CA LEU A 654 -42.63 5.01 3.85
C LEU A 654 -42.50 6.37 3.15
N SER A 655 -42.04 6.37 1.89
CA SER A 655 -41.84 7.57 1.07
C SER A 655 -42.90 7.64 -0.03
N ASN A 656 -43.76 8.66 0.03
CA ASN A 656 -44.76 8.96 -1.01
C ASN A 656 -44.21 9.94 -2.07
N SER A 657 -42.89 10.14 -2.15
CA SER A 657 -42.30 11.22 -2.95
C SER A 657 -41.33 10.70 -4.00
N GLU A 658 -41.41 11.27 -5.20
CA GLU A 658 -40.40 11.10 -6.26
C GLU A 658 -39.09 11.89 -5.97
N LEU A 659 -38.72 12.05 -4.69
CA LEU A 659 -37.60 12.84 -4.23
C LEU A 659 -36.55 11.94 -3.57
N LEU A 660 -35.38 11.83 -4.20
CA LEU A 660 -34.17 11.24 -3.63
C LEU A 660 -33.33 12.34 -2.97
N PHE A 661 -33.08 12.26 -1.67
CA PHE A 661 -32.26 13.22 -0.94
C PHE A 661 -30.93 12.57 -0.51
N PHE A 662 -29.83 13.01 -1.12
CA PHE A 662 -28.49 12.56 -0.78
C PHE A 662 -27.76 13.61 0.05
N ASN A 663 -27.85 13.49 1.38
CA ASN A 663 -27.21 14.39 2.31
C ASN A 663 -25.72 14.05 2.51
N ARG A 664 -24.95 14.21 1.44
CA ARG A 664 -23.63 13.59 1.25
C ARG A 664 -22.61 13.90 2.36
N VAL A 665 -22.08 12.85 2.97
CA VAL A 665 -20.87 12.95 3.80
C VAL A 665 -19.64 13.23 2.90
N PRO A 666 -18.76 14.18 3.27
CA PRO A 666 -17.52 14.38 2.54
C PRO A 666 -16.57 13.18 2.61
N ARG A 667 -15.88 12.89 1.50
CA ARG A 667 -14.79 11.89 1.38
C ARG A 667 -15.19 10.42 1.55
N THR A 668 -16.49 10.10 1.42
CA THR A 668 -17.03 8.73 1.46
C THR A 668 -17.37 8.14 0.08
N GLY A 669 -16.88 8.75 -1.02
CA GLY A 669 -17.22 8.33 -2.39
C GLY A 669 -18.36 9.12 -3.04
N GLY A 670 -18.94 10.11 -2.35
CA GLY A 670 -20.09 10.87 -2.86
C GLY A 670 -19.87 11.61 -4.19
N LYS A 671 -18.63 11.96 -4.58
CA LYS A 671 -18.37 12.51 -5.93
C LYS A 671 -18.65 11.47 -7.03
N THR A 672 -18.23 10.23 -6.81
CA THR A 672 -18.44 9.12 -7.74
C THR A 672 -19.92 8.79 -7.85
N LEU A 673 -20.65 8.80 -6.72
CA LEU A 673 -22.10 8.60 -6.72
C LEU A 673 -22.86 9.74 -7.44
N VAL A 674 -22.44 11.00 -7.28
CA VAL A 674 -23.03 12.13 -8.02
C VAL A 674 -22.82 12.00 -9.53
N GLU A 675 -21.61 11.63 -9.97
CA GLU A 675 -21.32 11.38 -11.38
C GLU A 675 -22.17 10.22 -11.93
N LEU A 676 -22.31 9.14 -11.15
CA LEU A 676 -23.15 8.01 -11.51
C LEU A 676 -24.62 8.43 -11.63
N LEU A 677 -25.14 9.19 -10.65
CA LEU A 677 -26.48 9.78 -10.69
C LEU A 677 -26.68 10.70 -11.91
N SER A 678 -25.66 11.46 -12.32
CA SER A 678 -25.76 12.35 -13.48
C SER A 678 -26.00 11.59 -14.77
N ARG A 679 -25.39 10.40 -14.90
CA ARG A 679 -25.58 9.52 -16.07
C ARG A 679 -26.89 8.74 -15.98
N LEU A 680 -27.24 8.28 -14.78
CA LEU A 680 -28.53 7.62 -14.52
C LEU A 680 -29.70 8.59 -14.70
N ALA A 681 -29.54 9.88 -14.43
CA ALA A 681 -30.57 10.90 -14.67
C ALA A 681 -31.01 10.93 -16.13
N GLN A 682 -30.05 10.80 -17.06
CA GLN A 682 -30.32 10.71 -18.49
C GLN A 682 -31.02 9.39 -18.86
N ARG A 683 -30.58 8.26 -18.28
CA ARG A 683 -31.13 6.92 -18.56
C ARG A 683 -32.53 6.71 -17.98
N ASN A 684 -32.71 7.10 -16.73
CA ASN A 684 -33.89 6.81 -15.91
C ASN A 684 -34.87 8.01 -15.87
N LYS A 685 -34.57 9.11 -16.56
CA LYS A 685 -35.44 10.30 -16.71
C LYS A 685 -35.83 10.93 -15.38
N PHE A 686 -34.84 11.43 -14.63
CA PHE A 686 -35.03 12.24 -13.44
C PHE A 686 -34.09 13.46 -13.46
N ILE A 687 -34.37 14.48 -12.64
CA ILE A 687 -33.55 15.69 -12.54
C ILE A 687 -32.50 15.50 -11.45
N LEU A 688 -31.24 15.87 -11.70
CA LEU A 688 -30.18 15.88 -10.68
C LEU A 688 -29.78 17.32 -10.36
N GLU A 689 -30.02 17.75 -9.13
CA GLU A 689 -29.61 19.05 -8.60
C GLU A 689 -28.61 18.86 -7.46
N HIS A 690 -27.57 19.69 -7.42
CA HIS A 690 -26.58 19.62 -6.35
C HIS A 690 -25.95 20.98 -6.05
N THR A 691 -25.61 21.19 -4.78
CA THR A 691 -25.02 22.48 -4.36
C THR A 691 -23.62 22.70 -4.97
N PRO A 692 -23.28 23.94 -5.37
CA PRO A 692 -21.99 24.25 -5.97
C PRO A 692 -20.84 24.11 -4.96
N PHE A 693 -19.62 23.89 -5.45
CA PHE A 693 -18.42 23.70 -4.63
C PHE A 693 -18.10 24.88 -3.69
N SER A 694 -18.52 26.10 -4.06
CA SER A 694 -18.30 27.32 -3.27
C SER A 694 -19.15 27.39 -2.00
N ARG A 695 -20.25 26.63 -1.92
CA ARG A 695 -21.13 26.63 -0.76
C ARG A 695 -20.47 25.86 0.40
N PRO A 696 -20.37 26.43 1.61
CA PRO A 696 -19.78 25.75 2.75
C PRO A 696 -20.64 24.54 3.14
N ILE A 697 -20.01 23.57 3.81
CA ILE A 697 -20.72 22.42 4.38
C ILE A 697 -21.68 22.95 5.45
N ALA A 698 -22.96 22.64 5.30
CA ALA A 698 -24.02 23.10 6.19
C ALA A 698 -24.27 22.08 7.30
N ASN A 699 -23.29 21.90 8.19
CA ASN A 699 -23.37 20.91 9.26
C ASN A 699 -24.42 21.23 10.32
N HIS A 700 -24.71 22.52 10.53
CA HIS A 700 -25.70 22.98 11.50
C HIS A 700 -26.53 24.14 10.93
N LEU A 701 -27.72 23.82 10.43
CA LEU A 701 -28.75 24.79 10.05
C LEU A 701 -29.67 25.12 11.23
N ASN A 702 -29.96 26.40 11.44
CA ASN A 702 -31.03 26.83 12.35
C ASN A 702 -32.42 26.49 11.79
N ALA A 703 -33.46 26.59 12.63
CA ALA A 703 -34.83 26.21 12.24
C ALA A 703 -35.34 26.97 10.99
N LYS A 704 -35.00 28.26 10.84
CA LYS A 704 -35.38 29.07 9.67
C LYS A 704 -34.69 28.58 8.40
N GLN A 705 -33.40 28.25 8.48
CA GLN A 705 -32.62 27.71 7.36
C GLN A 705 -33.09 26.30 6.97
N GLN A 706 -33.37 25.43 7.94
CA GLN A 706 -33.97 24.12 7.68
C GLN A 706 -35.35 24.28 7.01
N SER A 707 -36.16 25.25 7.45
CA SER A 707 -37.44 25.55 6.82
C SER A 707 -37.26 26.02 5.37
N ALA A 708 -36.35 26.94 5.11
CA ALA A 708 -36.07 27.44 3.76
C ALA A 708 -35.59 26.32 2.83
N LEU A 709 -34.69 25.45 3.30
CA LEU A 709 -34.23 24.30 2.52
C LEU A 709 -35.38 23.34 2.18
N ARG A 710 -36.26 23.06 3.15
CA ARG A 710 -37.42 22.18 2.93
C ARG A 710 -38.35 22.73 1.85
N HIS A 711 -38.72 24.02 1.92
CA HIS A 711 -39.57 24.64 0.92
C HIS A 711 -38.91 24.60 -0.46
N TYR A 712 -37.65 25.04 -0.55
CA TYR A 712 -36.90 25.05 -1.81
C TYR A 712 -36.84 23.67 -2.49
N VAL A 713 -36.50 22.62 -1.74
CA VAL A 713 -36.38 21.26 -2.29
C VAL A 713 -37.75 20.67 -2.61
N SER A 714 -38.77 20.93 -1.81
CA SER A 714 -40.15 20.50 -2.09
C SER A 714 -40.72 21.18 -3.35
N ASP A 715 -40.44 22.47 -3.56
CA ASP A 715 -40.87 23.21 -4.75
C ASP A 715 -40.21 22.65 -6.02
N LEU A 716 -38.92 22.33 -5.96
CA LEU A 716 -38.21 21.67 -7.07
C LEU A 716 -38.76 20.27 -7.37
N ALA A 717 -39.17 19.53 -6.34
CA ALA A 717 -39.70 18.17 -6.49
C ALA A 717 -41.17 18.14 -6.91
N ALA A 718 -41.85 19.28 -7.00
CA ALA A 718 -43.29 19.35 -7.31
C ALA A 718 -43.63 18.99 -8.76
N SER A 719 -42.68 19.13 -9.69
CA SER A 719 -42.93 19.01 -11.14
C SER A 719 -42.33 17.75 -11.79
N ALA A 720 -41.39 17.06 -11.14
CA ALA A 720 -40.73 15.87 -11.67
C ALA A 720 -39.97 15.09 -10.57
N SER A 721 -39.60 13.85 -10.90
CA SER A 721 -38.70 13.06 -10.06
C SER A 721 -37.34 13.77 -9.91
N LEU A 722 -36.91 14.01 -8.69
CA LEU A 722 -35.74 14.83 -8.35
C LEU A 722 -34.75 14.05 -7.47
N ALA A 723 -33.47 14.07 -7.84
CA ALA A 723 -32.36 13.72 -6.96
C ALA A 723 -31.65 15.00 -6.51
N TYR A 724 -31.72 15.31 -5.22
CA TYR A 724 -31.10 16.50 -4.63
C TYR A 724 -29.90 16.12 -3.76
N VAL A 725 -28.76 16.77 -3.99
CA VAL A 725 -27.50 16.45 -3.29
C VAL A 725 -26.93 17.68 -2.58
N GLU A 726 -26.82 17.60 -1.25
CA GLU A 726 -26.25 18.68 -0.42
C GLU A 726 -25.44 18.10 0.75
N PRO A 727 -24.25 18.65 1.06
CA PRO A 727 -23.53 18.29 2.28
C PRO A 727 -24.16 18.99 3.50
N VAL A 728 -25.23 18.39 4.03
CA VAL A 728 -26.02 18.90 5.16
C VAL A 728 -26.32 17.79 6.17
N GLY A 729 -26.47 18.14 7.44
CA GLY A 729 -27.01 17.24 8.47
C GLY A 729 -28.42 16.75 8.12
N TYR A 730 -28.88 15.64 8.71
CA TYR A 730 -30.25 15.15 8.52
C TYR A 730 -31.29 16.24 8.81
N VAL A 731 -32.25 16.41 7.89
CA VAL A 731 -33.36 17.38 7.95
C VAL A 731 -34.69 16.63 7.83
N GLU A 732 -35.66 16.98 8.66
CA GLU A 732 -36.97 16.31 8.61
C GLU A 732 -37.96 17.04 7.67
N PHE A 733 -38.37 16.36 6.60
CA PHE A 733 -39.33 16.84 5.62
C PHE A 733 -40.77 16.42 5.97
N ARG A 734 -41.75 17.26 5.61
CA ARG A 734 -43.18 16.92 5.77
C ARG A 734 -43.59 15.75 4.87
N ALA A 735 -43.25 15.81 3.59
CA ALA A 735 -43.30 14.67 2.69
C ALA A 735 -41.94 13.96 2.73
N LYS A 736 -41.90 12.70 3.20
CA LYS A 736 -40.64 11.99 3.47
C LYS A 736 -39.91 11.63 2.17
N PRO A 737 -38.73 12.21 1.87
CA PRO A 737 -37.92 11.81 0.73
C PRO A 737 -37.26 10.45 0.95
N ILE A 738 -36.78 9.85 -0.14
CA ILE A 738 -35.90 8.69 -0.11
C ILE A 738 -34.51 9.17 0.29
N TYR A 739 -34.11 8.94 1.54
CA TYR A 739 -32.76 9.27 2.00
C TYR A 739 -31.76 8.19 1.60
N VAL A 740 -30.64 8.61 1.02
CA VAL A 740 -29.46 7.76 0.79
C VAL A 740 -28.21 8.43 1.32
N ASN A 741 -27.21 7.64 1.71
CA ASN A 741 -25.91 8.18 2.07
C ASN A 741 -24.78 7.16 1.88
N LEU A 742 -23.54 7.61 2.09
CA LEU A 742 -22.34 6.76 2.07
C LEU A 742 -21.49 7.00 3.31
N VAL A 743 -20.98 5.92 3.91
CA VAL A 743 -19.98 5.93 4.98
C VAL A 743 -18.62 5.41 4.47
N ARG A 744 -17.58 5.61 5.27
CA ARG A 744 -16.22 5.11 5.02
C ARG A 744 -15.53 4.84 6.36
N ASP A 745 -14.46 4.05 6.40
CA ASP A 745 -13.56 4.00 7.55
C ASP A 745 -13.27 5.44 8.08
N PRO A 746 -13.59 5.73 9.36
CA PRO A 746 -13.51 7.07 9.91
C PRO A 746 -12.11 7.70 9.82
N VAL A 747 -11.05 6.91 10.01
CA VAL A 747 -9.67 7.38 10.01
C VAL A 747 -9.19 7.65 8.58
N GLU A 748 -9.45 6.72 7.66
CA GLU A 748 -9.15 6.90 6.23
C GLU A 748 -9.92 8.10 5.64
N LYS A 749 -11.13 8.37 6.12
CA LYS A 749 -11.93 9.55 5.75
C LYS A 749 -11.24 10.85 6.19
N VAL A 750 -10.80 10.99 7.44
CA VAL A 750 -10.15 12.24 7.91
C VAL A 750 -8.79 12.45 7.27
N ILE A 751 -8.00 11.39 7.06
CA ILE A 751 -6.76 11.44 6.28
C ILE A 751 -7.07 11.92 4.85
N SER A 752 -8.07 11.31 4.21
CA SER A 752 -8.50 11.67 2.86
C SER A 752 -8.95 13.14 2.76
N TRP A 753 -9.59 13.68 3.81
CA TRP A 753 -9.96 15.09 3.88
C TRP A 753 -8.74 16.01 4.03
N PHE A 754 -7.85 15.69 4.97
CA PHE A 754 -6.63 16.45 5.25
C PHE A 754 -5.83 16.71 3.97
N TYR A 755 -5.58 15.64 3.20
CA TYR A 755 -4.84 15.74 1.95
C TYR A 755 -5.66 16.40 0.84
N HIS A 756 -6.97 16.15 0.75
CA HIS A 756 -7.81 16.80 -0.27
C HIS A 756 -7.77 18.33 -0.17
N LYS A 757 -7.81 18.89 1.04
CA LYS A 757 -7.69 20.34 1.27
C LYS A 757 -6.36 20.93 0.79
N ARG A 758 -5.32 20.09 0.73
CA ARG A 758 -3.95 20.43 0.33
C ARG A 758 -3.62 20.02 -1.11
N THR A 759 -4.59 19.53 -1.88
CA THR A 759 -4.36 19.22 -3.30
C THR A 759 -4.25 20.48 -4.15
N PRO A 760 -3.49 20.45 -5.26
CA PRO A 760 -3.32 21.61 -6.12
C PRO A 760 -4.63 22.19 -6.68
N TRP A 761 -5.51 21.32 -7.18
CA TRP A 761 -6.79 21.75 -7.73
C TRP A 761 -7.71 22.34 -6.67
N THR A 762 -7.70 21.84 -5.44
CA THR A 762 -8.48 22.42 -4.35
C THR A 762 -7.92 23.77 -3.92
N ALA A 763 -6.60 23.93 -3.85
CA ALA A 763 -5.97 25.20 -3.55
C ALA A 763 -6.30 26.27 -4.61
N VAL A 764 -6.22 25.93 -5.90
CA VAL A 764 -6.55 26.86 -6.99
C VAL A 764 -8.06 27.18 -7.03
N SER A 765 -8.94 26.20 -6.79
CA SER A 765 -10.38 26.47 -6.67
C SER A 765 -10.68 27.41 -5.50
N MET A 766 -10.00 27.23 -4.36
CA MET A 766 -10.15 28.13 -3.20
C MET A 766 -9.59 29.52 -3.48
N TYR A 767 -8.44 29.63 -4.14
CA TYR A 767 -7.88 30.91 -4.57
C TYR A 767 -8.82 31.66 -5.51
N LYS A 768 -9.41 30.98 -6.49
CA LYS A 768 -10.43 31.58 -7.39
C LYS A 768 -11.67 32.07 -6.63
N ALA A 769 -12.04 31.41 -5.53
CA ALA A 769 -13.21 31.78 -4.73
C ALA A 769 -12.92 32.88 -3.69
N LYS A 770 -11.71 32.91 -3.09
CA LYS A 770 -11.36 33.78 -1.95
C LYS A 770 -10.32 34.86 -2.28
N GLY A 771 -9.69 34.80 -3.44
CA GLY A 771 -8.61 35.71 -3.86
C GLY A 771 -7.26 35.51 -3.19
N THR A 772 -7.11 34.55 -2.26
CA THR A 772 -5.88 34.36 -1.48
C THR A 772 -5.53 32.87 -1.29
N PHE A 773 -4.23 32.55 -1.25
CA PHE A 773 -3.73 31.22 -0.88
C PHE A 773 -3.47 31.13 0.62
N GLN A 774 -3.51 29.91 1.17
CA GLN A 774 -3.02 29.63 2.52
C GLN A 774 -1.49 29.78 2.61
N LYS A 775 -0.96 29.85 3.84
CA LYS A 775 0.48 29.89 4.10
C LYS A 775 1.18 28.61 3.62
N ARG A 776 2.47 28.71 3.29
CA ARG A 776 3.29 27.58 2.82
C ARG A 776 3.20 26.35 3.72
N ASP A 777 3.30 26.53 5.03
CA ASP A 777 3.26 25.45 6.03
C ASP A 777 1.99 24.61 5.95
N PHE A 778 0.84 25.24 5.65
CA PHE A 778 -0.42 24.52 5.47
C PHE A 778 -0.33 23.49 4.34
N TYR A 779 0.37 23.82 3.25
CA TYR A 779 0.51 22.95 2.09
C TYR A 779 1.66 21.96 2.18
N THR A 780 2.60 22.11 3.12
CA THR A 780 3.77 21.20 3.23
C THR A 780 3.67 20.23 4.40
N GLN A 781 2.87 20.56 5.41
CA GLN A 781 2.69 19.74 6.61
C GLN A 781 2.11 18.35 6.30
N SER A 782 2.70 17.31 6.91
CA SER A 782 2.18 15.93 6.85
C SER A 782 1.08 15.68 7.88
N PHE A 783 0.25 14.65 7.64
CA PHE A 783 -0.80 14.28 8.59
C PHE A 783 -0.20 13.80 9.92
N GLU A 784 0.92 13.08 9.85
CA GLU A 784 1.68 12.61 11.02
C GLU A 784 2.17 13.76 11.89
N GLU A 785 2.80 14.77 11.29
CA GLU A 785 3.22 15.98 12.01
C GLU A 785 2.03 16.68 12.67
N CYS A 786 0.91 16.80 11.95
CA CYS A 786 -0.30 17.44 12.45
C CYS A 786 -0.90 16.70 13.67
N VAL A 787 -0.93 15.36 13.63
CA VAL A 787 -1.39 14.52 14.76
C VAL A 787 -0.43 14.61 15.94
N LEU A 788 0.88 14.49 15.70
CA LEU A 788 1.90 14.50 16.77
C LEU A 788 1.99 15.86 17.46
N ARG A 789 1.85 16.97 16.71
CA ARG A 789 1.82 18.33 17.27
C ARG A 789 0.47 18.69 17.91
N ARG A 790 -0.55 17.84 17.73
CA ARG A 790 -1.94 18.06 18.15
C ARG A 790 -2.52 19.38 17.61
N ASP A 791 -2.27 19.67 16.34
CA ASP A 791 -2.82 20.86 15.70
C ASP A 791 -4.35 20.82 15.67
N ALA A 792 -4.99 21.98 15.67
CA ALA A 792 -6.44 22.10 15.86
C ALA A 792 -7.28 21.28 14.85
N GLU A 793 -6.83 21.12 13.61
CA GLU A 793 -7.52 20.31 12.59
C GLU A 793 -7.35 18.78 12.77
N CYS A 794 -6.28 18.33 13.45
CA CYS A 794 -5.95 16.91 13.70
C CYS A 794 -6.17 16.49 15.16
N ARG A 795 -6.86 17.32 15.94
CA ARG A 795 -7.25 17.02 17.31
C ARG A 795 -8.61 16.32 17.35
N TYR A 796 -8.70 15.20 18.06
CA TYR A 796 -9.87 14.30 18.06
C TYR A 796 -10.35 13.98 19.49
N ASP A 797 -10.46 14.98 20.35
CA ASP A 797 -10.86 14.72 21.74
C ASP A 797 -12.38 14.49 21.84
N SER A 798 -12.79 13.44 22.56
CA SER A 798 -14.21 13.12 22.80
C SER A 798 -14.94 14.27 23.50
N GLY A 799 -16.20 14.51 23.14
CA GLY A 799 -17.03 15.57 23.71
C GLY A 799 -16.81 16.96 23.11
N MET A 800 -15.82 17.14 22.22
CA MET A 800 -15.56 18.44 21.59
C MET A 800 -16.74 18.88 20.69
N GLY A 801 -17.29 20.06 20.96
CA GLY A 801 -18.35 20.71 20.17
C GLY A 801 -17.81 21.63 19.06
N PHE A 802 -18.70 22.35 18.36
CA PHE A 802 -18.36 23.17 17.20
C PHE A 802 -17.64 24.48 17.57
N ARG A 803 -17.92 25.08 18.72
CA ARG A 803 -17.33 26.37 19.15
C ARG A 803 -15.81 26.33 19.40
N GLY A 804 -15.18 25.16 19.37
CA GLY A 804 -13.73 24.97 19.54
C GLY A 804 -13.09 24.04 18.50
N ASP A 805 -13.81 23.72 17.42
CA ASP A 805 -13.39 22.75 16.42
C ASP A 805 -13.37 23.37 15.01
N VAL A 806 -12.21 23.35 14.38
CA VAL A 806 -12.00 23.82 13.00
C VAL A 806 -12.54 22.79 11.97
N GLY A 807 -12.95 21.60 12.44
CA GLY A 807 -13.10 20.39 11.64
C GLY A 807 -14.52 19.82 11.54
N ASP A 808 -15.35 20.45 10.72
CA ASP A 808 -16.67 19.93 10.28
C ASP A 808 -16.65 18.53 9.65
N HIS A 809 -15.48 18.07 9.21
CA HIS A 809 -15.26 16.84 8.47
C HIS A 809 -14.98 15.62 9.35
N LYS A 810 -14.71 15.81 10.64
CA LYS A 810 -14.28 14.75 11.57
C LYS A 810 -15.39 13.72 11.79
N ARG A 811 -16.63 14.19 11.89
CA ARG A 811 -17.81 13.42 12.29
C ARG A 811 -18.60 12.96 11.06
N GLN A 812 -18.66 11.67 10.75
CA GLN A 812 -19.62 11.22 9.73
C GLN A 812 -21.00 10.97 10.34
N SER A 813 -21.06 10.52 11.59
CA SER A 813 -22.30 10.33 12.35
C SER A 813 -23.17 11.60 12.42
N LEU A 814 -22.54 12.79 12.45
CA LEU A 814 -23.23 14.09 12.45
C LEU A 814 -24.22 14.25 11.29
N PHE A 815 -23.86 13.77 10.10
CA PHE A 815 -24.73 13.86 8.92
C PHE A 815 -26.00 13.02 9.06
N PHE A 816 -25.99 12.01 9.94
CA PHE A 816 -27.13 11.16 10.22
C PHE A 816 -27.88 11.60 11.48
N CYS A 817 -27.17 12.05 12.51
CA CYS A 817 -27.76 12.53 13.77
C CYS A 817 -28.63 13.78 13.58
N GLY A 818 -28.22 14.67 12.68
CA GLY A 818 -28.94 15.91 12.36
C GLY A 818 -28.53 17.09 13.24
N HIS A 819 -29.51 17.93 13.57
CA HIS A 819 -29.28 19.29 14.08
C HIS A 819 -29.52 19.46 15.59
N ALA A 820 -29.66 18.38 16.34
CA ALA A 820 -29.90 18.47 17.78
C ALA A 820 -28.60 18.84 18.52
N PRO A 821 -28.64 19.56 19.64
CA PRO A 821 -27.46 19.86 20.45
C PRO A 821 -26.67 18.60 20.87
N ALA A 822 -27.37 17.49 21.10
CA ALA A 822 -26.74 16.19 21.39
C ALA A 822 -25.85 15.65 20.27
N CYS A 823 -26.02 16.11 19.03
CA CYS A 823 -25.22 15.72 17.87
C CYS A 823 -23.90 16.49 17.73
N GLU A 824 -23.72 17.59 18.47
CA GLU A 824 -22.54 18.46 18.39
C GLU A 824 -21.30 17.79 18.99
N ALA A 825 -21.48 17.05 20.09
CA ALA A 825 -20.39 16.44 20.84
C ALA A 825 -19.74 15.27 20.07
N PHE A 826 -18.45 15.40 19.75
CA PHE A 826 -17.69 14.37 19.02
C PHE A 826 -17.60 13.05 19.78
N ASN A 827 -17.80 11.93 19.07
CA ASN A 827 -17.57 10.57 19.58
C ASN A 827 -18.28 10.32 20.92
N THR A 828 -19.61 10.55 20.96
CA THR A 828 -20.46 10.37 22.15
C THR A 828 -21.60 9.36 21.92
N PRO A 829 -22.00 8.59 22.95
CA PRO A 829 -23.10 7.62 22.83
C PRO A 829 -24.43 8.23 22.38
N ALA A 830 -24.77 9.42 22.90
CA ALA A 830 -26.04 10.08 22.59
C ALA A 830 -26.16 10.45 21.11
N ALA A 831 -25.09 10.99 20.51
CA ALA A 831 -25.03 11.32 19.09
C ALA A 831 -25.16 10.05 18.23
N ILE A 832 -24.43 8.99 18.57
CA ILE A 832 -24.45 7.73 17.82
C ILE A 832 -25.80 7.02 17.92
N ALA A 833 -26.40 6.93 19.10
CA ALA A 833 -27.71 6.31 19.28
C ALA A 833 -28.79 7.00 18.43
N ARG A 834 -28.78 8.35 18.40
CA ARG A 834 -29.68 9.12 17.54
C ARG A 834 -29.40 8.91 16.05
N ALA A 835 -28.11 8.89 15.66
CA ALA A 835 -27.72 8.62 14.28
C ALA A 835 -28.19 7.23 13.81
N LYS A 836 -27.98 6.17 14.61
CA LYS A 836 -28.45 4.81 14.31
C LYS A 836 -29.97 4.76 14.14
N ARG A 837 -30.71 5.37 15.07
CA ARG A 837 -32.18 5.49 14.99
C ARG A 837 -32.65 6.18 13.72
N HIS A 838 -31.97 7.25 13.28
CA HIS A 838 -32.32 7.91 12.02
C HIS A 838 -32.02 7.02 10.81
N VAL A 839 -30.88 6.33 10.79
CA VAL A 839 -30.54 5.36 9.72
C VAL A 839 -31.62 4.30 9.59
N GLU A 840 -32.09 3.73 10.70
CA GLU A 840 -33.12 2.68 10.68
C GLU A 840 -34.48 3.18 10.22
N ARG A 841 -34.85 4.42 10.55
CA ARG A 841 -36.20 4.95 10.32
C ARG A 841 -36.36 5.73 9.03
N HIS A 842 -35.29 6.35 8.55
CA HIS A 842 -35.38 7.38 7.52
C HIS A 842 -34.51 7.09 6.31
N PHE A 843 -33.38 6.39 6.46
CA PHE A 843 -32.50 6.08 5.33
C PHE A 843 -32.93 4.79 4.65
N ALA A 844 -33.07 4.84 3.32
CA ALA A 844 -33.35 3.68 2.50
C ALA A 844 -32.09 2.81 2.37
N VAL A 845 -30.97 3.41 1.97
CA VAL A 845 -29.69 2.73 1.83
C VAL A 845 -28.56 3.61 2.34
N VAL A 846 -27.71 3.06 3.20
CA VAL A 846 -26.44 3.67 3.61
C VAL A 846 -25.32 2.76 3.14
N GLY A 847 -24.65 3.16 2.06
CA GLY A 847 -23.65 2.35 1.39
C GLY A 847 -22.20 2.61 1.85
N SER A 848 -21.26 1.84 1.32
CA SER A 848 -19.83 2.14 1.39
C SER A 848 -19.16 1.85 0.05
N TRP A 849 -18.26 2.73 -0.39
CA TRP A 849 -17.46 2.50 -1.60
C TRP A 849 -16.32 1.50 -1.37
N GLU A 850 -16.08 1.09 -0.12
CA GLU A 850 -15.27 -0.09 0.18
C GLU A 850 -15.97 -1.36 -0.28
N ASP A 851 -17.31 -1.33 -0.39
CA ASP A 851 -18.18 -2.45 -0.77
C ASP A 851 -19.07 -2.05 -1.96
N ALA A 852 -18.45 -1.51 -3.02
CA ALA A 852 -19.17 -0.88 -4.13
C ALA A 852 -20.17 -1.83 -4.81
N ASN A 853 -19.81 -3.10 -5.03
CA ASN A 853 -20.70 -4.09 -5.64
C ASN A 853 -22.00 -4.25 -4.83
N VAL A 854 -21.86 -4.55 -3.53
CA VAL A 854 -22.98 -4.70 -2.59
C VAL A 854 -23.82 -3.43 -2.55
N THR A 855 -23.17 -2.27 -2.43
CA THR A 855 -23.87 -0.99 -2.38
C THR A 855 -24.71 -0.73 -3.63
N LEU A 856 -24.15 -0.99 -4.82
CA LEU A 856 -24.85 -0.78 -6.09
C LEU A 856 -26.01 -1.77 -6.28
N THR A 857 -25.83 -3.04 -5.93
CA THR A 857 -26.91 -4.05 -5.97
C THR A 857 -28.07 -3.67 -5.06
N VAL A 858 -27.77 -3.24 -3.82
CA VAL A 858 -28.81 -2.82 -2.86
C VAL A 858 -29.52 -1.55 -3.36
N LEU A 859 -28.79 -0.56 -3.85
CA LEU A 859 -29.38 0.66 -4.42
C LEU A 859 -30.29 0.36 -5.62
N GLU A 860 -29.85 -0.51 -6.54
CA GLU A 860 -30.62 -0.93 -7.71
C GLU A 860 -31.94 -1.60 -7.33
N HIS A 861 -31.91 -2.49 -6.34
CA HIS A 861 -33.07 -3.25 -5.92
C HIS A 861 -34.07 -2.41 -5.11
N TYR A 862 -33.60 -1.65 -4.12
CA TYR A 862 -34.47 -0.89 -3.22
C TYR A 862 -34.94 0.44 -3.82
N ILE A 863 -34.20 1.02 -4.76
CA ILE A 863 -34.48 2.35 -5.34
C ILE A 863 -34.33 2.31 -6.89
N PRO A 864 -35.06 1.42 -7.60
CA PRO A 864 -34.86 1.19 -9.02
C PRO A 864 -35.17 2.43 -9.89
N ARG A 865 -36.10 3.29 -9.46
CA ARG A 865 -36.44 4.54 -10.19
C ARG A 865 -35.22 5.42 -10.45
N PHE A 866 -34.30 5.48 -9.50
CA PHE A 866 -33.09 6.30 -9.61
C PHE A 866 -31.88 5.46 -10.03
N PHE A 867 -31.76 4.22 -9.54
CA PHE A 867 -30.54 3.44 -9.63
C PHE A 867 -30.55 2.28 -10.63
N LYS A 868 -31.66 1.98 -11.32
CA LYS A 868 -31.69 0.87 -12.30
C LYS A 868 -30.56 0.98 -13.32
N GLY A 869 -29.72 -0.06 -13.41
CA GLY A 869 -28.57 -0.14 -14.31
C GLY A 869 -27.31 0.60 -13.84
N ALA A 870 -27.25 1.01 -12.56
CA ALA A 870 -26.09 1.58 -11.90
C ALA A 870 -24.88 0.63 -11.85
N THR A 871 -25.08 -0.65 -11.53
CA THR A 871 -24.01 -1.66 -11.42
C THR A 871 -23.30 -1.82 -12.75
N GLN A 872 -24.07 -2.07 -13.81
CA GLN A 872 -23.57 -2.17 -15.18
C GLN A 872 -22.80 -0.89 -15.59
N LEU A 873 -23.42 0.28 -15.38
CA LEU A 873 -22.82 1.55 -15.77
C LEU A 873 -21.52 1.85 -15.01
N TYR A 874 -21.41 1.44 -13.75
CA TYR A 874 -20.22 1.65 -12.92
C TYR A 874 -19.04 0.80 -13.40
N PHE A 875 -19.27 -0.48 -13.73
CA PHE A 875 -18.21 -1.40 -14.15
C PHE A 875 -17.84 -1.28 -15.63
N ASP A 876 -18.77 -0.91 -16.51
CA ASP A 876 -18.51 -0.80 -17.96
C ASP A 876 -17.84 0.53 -18.35
N ALA A 877 -18.05 1.59 -17.57
CA ALA A 877 -17.58 2.92 -17.92
C ALA A 877 -16.13 3.19 -17.45
N LYS A 878 -15.16 3.05 -18.36
CA LYS A 878 -13.76 3.49 -18.16
C LYS A 878 -13.60 4.86 -17.46
N PRO A 879 -14.39 5.92 -17.79
CA PRO A 879 -14.24 7.22 -17.12
C PRO A 879 -14.64 7.20 -15.64
N LEU A 880 -15.61 6.39 -15.21
CA LEU A 880 -16.04 6.30 -13.80
C LEU A 880 -14.92 5.68 -12.92
N HIS A 881 -14.11 4.80 -13.51
CA HIS A 881 -12.93 4.18 -12.90
C HIS A 881 -11.76 5.17 -12.71
N ASP A 882 -11.68 6.24 -13.52
CA ASP A 882 -10.70 7.33 -13.34
C ASP A 882 -11.04 8.23 -12.13
N TRP A 883 -12.34 8.40 -11.82
CA TRP A 883 -12.81 9.22 -10.68
C TRP A 883 -12.78 8.47 -9.34
N SER A 884 -12.74 7.14 -9.37
CA SER A 884 -12.55 6.29 -8.19
C SER A 884 -11.09 6.13 -7.78
N GLN A 885 -10.14 6.61 -8.60
CA GLN A 885 -8.71 6.50 -8.30
C GLN A 885 -8.37 7.19 -6.96
N PRO A 886 -7.54 6.55 -6.13
CA PRO A 886 -7.01 7.17 -4.92
C PRO A 886 -6.41 8.53 -5.25
N ASN A 887 -6.56 9.49 -4.32
CA ASN A 887 -5.87 10.76 -4.45
C ASN A 887 -4.35 10.47 -4.53
N HIS A 888 -3.75 10.57 -5.71
CA HIS A 888 -2.32 10.28 -5.90
C HIS A 888 -1.40 11.27 -5.16
N TRP A 889 -1.96 12.37 -4.64
CA TRP A 889 -1.27 13.28 -3.71
C TRP A 889 -1.39 12.84 -2.24
N LYS A 890 -2.06 11.73 -1.92
CA LYS A 890 -2.15 11.17 -0.57
C LYS A 890 -0.98 10.20 -0.36
N PRO A 891 0.01 10.51 0.50
CA PRO A 891 1.07 9.57 0.85
C PRO A 891 0.54 8.42 1.72
N PRO A 892 1.27 7.29 1.79
CA PRO A 892 0.99 6.26 2.78
C PRO A 892 1.21 6.81 4.20
N ILE A 893 0.30 6.46 5.11
CA ILE A 893 0.34 6.88 6.52
C ILE A 893 0.72 5.69 7.37
N SER A 894 1.64 5.90 8.32
CA SER A 894 2.08 4.82 9.21
C SER A 894 0.92 4.24 10.05
N GLU A 895 0.89 2.92 10.22
CA GLU A 895 -0.15 2.27 11.03
C GLU A 895 -0.09 2.68 12.52
N HIS A 896 1.08 3.08 13.02
CA HIS A 896 1.20 3.67 14.36
C HIS A 896 0.35 4.94 14.48
N ILE A 897 0.48 5.88 13.55
CA ILE A 897 -0.30 7.12 13.57
C ILE A 897 -1.79 6.84 13.36
N LYS A 898 -2.15 5.92 12.46
CA LYS A 898 -3.54 5.49 12.32
C LYS A 898 -4.08 4.91 13.62
N SER A 899 -3.31 4.09 14.34
CA SER A 899 -3.73 3.51 15.63
C SER A 899 -3.99 4.55 16.71
N LEU A 900 -3.17 5.60 16.79
CA LEU A 900 -3.38 6.73 17.70
C LEU A 900 -4.69 7.46 17.40
N VAL A 901 -4.98 7.69 16.11
CA VAL A 901 -6.25 8.30 15.70
C VAL A 901 -7.43 7.36 15.97
N ARG A 902 -7.33 6.06 15.62
CA ARG A 902 -8.38 5.05 15.84
C ARG A 902 -8.84 4.98 17.29
N ALA A 903 -7.92 5.11 18.25
CA ALA A 903 -8.23 5.12 19.68
C ALA A 903 -9.24 6.21 20.09
N ASN A 904 -9.29 7.31 19.33
CA ASN A 904 -10.18 8.45 19.58
C ASN A 904 -11.49 8.41 18.77
N PHE A 905 -11.74 7.36 17.97
CA PHE A 905 -12.88 7.23 17.06
C PHE A 905 -13.80 6.05 17.42
N THR A 906 -13.75 5.54 18.64
CA THR A 906 -14.48 4.34 19.09
C THR A 906 -15.95 4.32 18.68
N PHE A 907 -16.72 5.37 18.96
CA PHE A 907 -18.14 5.49 18.65
C PHE A 907 -18.40 5.80 17.15
N GLU A 908 -17.50 6.53 16.48
CA GLU A 908 -17.58 6.69 15.02
C GLU A 908 -17.36 5.35 14.28
N TYR A 909 -16.48 4.48 14.80
CA TYR A 909 -16.32 3.11 14.29
C TYR A 909 -17.55 2.25 14.58
N GLU A 910 -18.12 2.34 15.78
CA GLU A 910 -19.37 1.66 16.13
C GLU A 910 -20.50 2.03 15.15
N PHE A 911 -20.63 3.32 14.81
CA PHE A 911 -21.60 3.79 13.82
C PHE A 911 -21.28 3.30 12.39
N TYR A 912 -20.00 3.34 11.99
CA TYR A 912 -19.57 2.84 10.68
C TYR A 912 -19.91 1.35 10.49
N TYR A 913 -19.57 0.50 11.46
CA TYR A 913 -19.86 -0.93 11.40
C TYR A 913 -21.35 -1.23 11.45
N PHE A 914 -22.13 -0.47 12.22
CA PHE A 914 -23.58 -0.56 12.21
C PHE A 914 -24.17 -0.31 10.81
N CYS A 915 -23.69 0.74 10.10
CA CYS A 915 -24.12 1.00 8.73
C CYS A 915 -23.72 -0.13 7.76
N LYS A 916 -22.49 -0.65 7.87
CA LYS A 916 -22.05 -1.81 7.06
C LYS A 916 -22.91 -3.05 7.31
N GLN A 917 -23.15 -3.36 8.58
CA GLN A 917 -24.00 -4.47 9.01
C GLN A 917 -25.39 -4.37 8.39
N ARG A 918 -26.03 -3.20 8.45
CA ARG A 918 -27.34 -2.98 7.83
C ARG A 918 -27.29 -3.16 6.30
N LEU A 919 -26.26 -2.65 5.64
CA LEU A 919 -26.07 -2.81 4.19
C LEU A 919 -25.99 -4.29 3.78
N TYR A 920 -25.23 -5.11 4.52
CA TYR A 920 -25.15 -6.56 4.22
C TYR A 920 -26.44 -7.29 4.53
N GLN A 921 -27.15 -6.92 5.60
CA GLN A 921 -28.48 -7.48 5.87
C GLN A 921 -29.43 -7.23 4.70
N GLN A 922 -29.42 -6.01 4.13
CA GLN A 922 -30.21 -5.68 2.94
C GLN A 922 -29.77 -6.52 1.72
N TYR A 923 -28.47 -6.65 1.49
CA TYR A 923 -27.94 -7.45 0.38
C TYR A 923 -28.30 -8.94 0.49
N LEU A 924 -28.15 -9.53 1.68
CA LEU A 924 -28.51 -10.92 1.93
C LEU A 924 -30.02 -11.15 1.80
N ALA A 925 -30.84 -10.17 2.18
CA ALA A 925 -32.29 -10.27 2.04
C ALA A 925 -32.77 -10.24 0.58
N ILE A 926 -32.00 -9.61 -0.32
CA ILE A 926 -32.29 -9.60 -1.76
C ILE A 926 -31.92 -10.94 -2.43
N ASN A 927 -30.83 -11.56 -1.99
CA ASN A 927 -30.25 -12.76 -2.61
C ASN A 927 -30.69 -14.08 -1.93
N ARG A 928 -31.84 -14.06 -1.26
CA ARG A 928 -32.41 -15.23 -0.57
C ARG A 928 -33.26 -16.10 -1.50
#